data_AF-A0AAX7UXI6-F1
#
_entry.id   AF-A0AAX7UXI6-F1
#
_cell.length_a   1.000
_cell.length_b   1.000
_cell.length_c   1.000
_cell.angle_alpha   90.00
_cell.angle_beta   90.00
_cell.angle_gamma   90.00
#
_symmetry.space_group_name_H-M   'P 1'
#
loop_
_entity.id
_entity.type
_entity.pdbx_description
1 polymer ?
#
loop_
_entity_poly.entity_id
_entity_poly.type
_entity_poly.pdbx_seq_one_letter_code
_entity_poly.pdbx_strand_id
1 'polypeptide(L)'
;MLDTESPAMESNGDAFLPDLPVVGQATDWSVDQVAPEPLSNVLPEDSDVSQDAMGQEQQPGQQMNSTDLGSVEKAVEQFQLANAQLFQEHPPPPPPPPPPPQPTEDAQQATEPVGSEPCSQDMNIESESIGQTDSQDGTEATQVAEDGMELEDPSKETTEEAAVPTDPELPSEFEKLFKGVEENPEDFNAWVYLLQYVEQENVLTAVRKAFDVFFLRYPYCYGYWKKYADIEKKHGNVQVAEEVYRRGLQVIPLSVDLWIHYLTFIKENSDPNDPETEGRIRASYEHAVLAAGTDFRSDRLWESFINWETEQQKLGNVTAIYDRILGIPTQLYSQHFQRFKDHVQTNHPRHFLSEEEFVQLRLELSKASLSGMVGDSGESQRVTEIENMRHKVIEVRQEVFNHNEHEVSKRWAFEEGIKRPYFHVKALEKTQLNNWKEYLEFEIENGTPERVVVLFERCLIACALYEEFWIKYAKYLEGYSTEGVRHVYKKACTVHLPKKPAIHLLWAAFEEQQGSIEEAQSILKSLEASIPGLAMVRLRRVSLERRHGNLEEAEALLREAMESAKNATETSFYAVKLARQLMKVQRSLGKARKVLLDAIEKDQTSPKLYLNLLELEYNRDVTQNEAEILACFDRALNSPMPLESRLLFAQRKVEFLEDFGSDINALVAAYEEQQKLQKENESTKRKAENGYDRWLMKRSQQYGGWGQNSWGQYNQYAQYNQYYPPPST
;
A
#
# COMPACT_ATOMS: atom_id res chain seq x y z
N MET A 1 -27.17 29.88 -36.18
CA MET A 1 -28.30 30.83 -36.27
C MET A 1 -29.01 30.82 -34.94
N LEU A 2 -29.03 31.86 -34.13
CA LEU A 2 -28.17 33.07 -34.02
C LEU A 2 -27.97 33.23 -32.48
N ASP A 3 -26.81 33.59 -31.92
CA ASP A 3 -26.12 34.90 -32.01
C ASP A 3 -27.06 36.05 -31.56
N THR A 4 -26.73 36.94 -30.62
CA THR A 4 -25.55 37.17 -29.77
C THR A 4 -25.98 37.17 -28.26
N GLU A 5 -25.38 37.79 -27.22
CA GLU A 5 -24.27 38.73 -27.03
C GLU A 5 -23.73 38.71 -25.56
N SER A 6 -22.67 39.47 -25.28
CA SER A 6 -22.12 39.76 -23.93
C SER A 6 -22.10 41.27 -23.66
N PRO A 7 -21.89 41.74 -22.43
CA PRO A 7 -21.33 43.07 -22.18
C PRO A 7 -19.99 43.04 -21.43
N ALA A 8 -19.02 43.82 -21.88
CA ALA A 8 -17.75 44.06 -21.18
C ALA A 8 -17.19 45.46 -21.49
N MET A 9 -16.61 46.11 -20.47
CA MET A 9 -15.81 47.36 -20.55
C MET A 9 -16.64 48.63 -20.97
N GLU A 10 -16.14 49.88 -20.92
CA GLU A 10 -14.75 50.36 -20.84
C GLU A 10 -14.59 51.81 -20.30
N SER A 11 -13.42 52.14 -19.74
CA SER A 11 -12.81 53.50 -19.64
C SER A 11 -13.50 54.53 -18.69
N ASN A 12 -12.89 55.58 -18.13
CA ASN A 12 -11.49 56.11 -18.00
C ASN A 12 -11.48 57.11 -16.80
N GLY A 13 -10.38 57.63 -16.25
CA GLY A 13 -8.93 57.47 -16.50
C GLY A 13 -8.09 58.56 -15.76
N ASP A 14 -6.75 58.42 -15.79
CA ASP A 14 -5.67 59.41 -15.54
C ASP A 14 -5.48 60.02 -14.12
N ALA A 15 -4.26 60.31 -13.61
CA ALA A 15 -2.85 60.05 -14.00
C ALA A 15 -1.93 60.29 -12.74
N PHE A 16 -0.58 60.39 -12.68
CA PHE A 16 0.54 60.61 -13.63
C PHE A 16 1.87 60.02 -13.07
N LEU A 17 2.99 60.17 -13.79
CA LEU A 17 4.41 59.83 -13.46
C LEU A 17 5.28 61.14 -13.40
N PRO A 18 6.64 61.16 -13.22
CA PRO A 18 7.72 60.12 -13.23
C PRO A 18 8.60 60.15 -11.94
N ASP A 19 9.91 59.80 -11.81
CA ASP A 19 11.04 59.46 -12.72
C ASP A 19 12.19 58.66 -12.01
N LEU A 20 13.32 58.41 -12.69
CA LEU A 20 14.56 57.73 -12.24
C LEU A 20 15.74 58.70 -11.96
N PRO A 21 16.82 58.29 -11.25
CA PRO A 21 18.04 57.80 -11.94
C PRO A 21 18.85 56.70 -11.18
N VAL A 22 20.04 56.32 -11.70
CA VAL A 22 20.87 55.16 -11.30
C VAL A 22 22.34 55.53 -10.99
N VAL A 23 22.95 54.93 -9.94
CA VAL A 23 24.42 54.69 -9.70
C VAL A 23 24.60 53.89 -8.38
N GLY A 24 25.67 53.11 -8.09
CA GLY A 24 26.79 52.63 -8.92
C GLY A 24 28.10 52.34 -8.15
N GLN A 25 28.67 51.13 -8.28
CA GLN A 25 30.00 50.64 -7.79
C GLN A 25 30.15 50.43 -6.25
N ALA A 26 30.64 49.26 -5.78
CA ALA A 26 32.03 48.88 -5.37
C ALA A 26 32.52 49.57 -4.06
N THR A 27 33.30 48.95 -3.15
CA THR A 27 34.48 48.06 -3.30
C THR A 27 34.63 46.97 -2.21
N ASP A 28 35.76 46.27 -2.24
CA ASP A 28 36.20 45.08 -1.47
C ASP A 28 37.31 45.43 -0.42
N TRP A 29 37.87 44.44 0.30
CA TRP A 29 39.05 44.46 1.24
C TRP A 29 38.81 44.98 2.69
N SER A 30 39.49 44.50 3.76
CA SER A 30 40.10 43.20 4.14
C SER A 30 40.84 43.32 5.50
N VAL A 31 41.03 42.20 6.25
CA VAL A 31 42.23 41.83 7.08
C VAL A 31 42.63 42.82 8.23
N ASP A 32 42.88 42.48 9.51
CA ASP A 32 43.43 41.30 10.24
C ASP A 32 43.16 41.45 11.78
N GLN A 33 43.69 40.78 12.84
CA GLN A 33 44.62 39.63 13.09
C GLN A 33 44.44 39.15 14.58
N VAL A 34 45.13 38.05 14.97
CA VAL A 34 45.58 37.64 16.34
C VAL A 34 44.55 37.06 17.35
N ALA A 35 44.91 35.89 17.91
CA ALA A 35 44.44 35.31 19.18
C ALA A 35 45.66 35.17 20.15
N PRO A 36 45.53 34.92 21.48
CA PRO A 36 45.11 33.59 21.98
C PRO A 36 44.38 33.55 23.35
N GLU A 37 44.04 32.32 23.76
CA GLU A 37 43.73 31.82 25.12
C GLU A 37 44.97 31.84 26.07
N PRO A 38 44.99 31.43 27.39
CA PRO A 38 44.07 30.45 28.05
C PRO A 38 43.76 30.50 29.58
N LEU A 39 42.78 29.66 29.94
CA LEU A 39 42.64 28.75 31.12
C LEU A 39 42.96 29.15 32.59
N SER A 40 41.93 28.88 33.44
CA SER A 40 41.94 28.13 34.72
C SER A 40 42.61 28.67 36.01
N ASN A 41 41.84 28.64 37.11
CA ASN A 41 42.17 28.31 38.52
C ASN A 41 41.02 28.80 39.45
N VAL A 42 40.70 28.29 40.65
CA VAL A 42 40.86 26.98 41.34
C VAL A 42 39.92 26.99 42.58
N LEU A 43 39.48 25.83 43.10
CA LEU A 43 38.65 25.62 44.32
C LEU A 43 39.50 25.77 45.64
N PRO A 44 38.98 25.73 46.92
CA PRO A 44 37.87 24.90 47.44
C PRO A 44 37.06 25.41 48.68
N GLU A 45 36.32 24.48 49.32
CA GLU A 45 35.90 24.46 50.76
C GLU A 45 34.85 25.51 51.26
N ASP A 46 33.84 25.19 52.10
CA ASP A 46 33.32 23.90 52.61
C ASP A 46 31.88 24.05 53.20
N SER A 47 31.27 22.98 53.75
CA SER A 47 30.11 22.91 54.67
C SER A 47 28.64 23.09 54.18
N ASP A 48 28.04 21.97 53.76
CA ASP A 48 26.81 21.30 54.29
C ASP A 48 25.44 22.01 54.59
N VAL A 49 24.38 21.20 54.47
CA VAL A 49 22.96 21.35 54.92
C VAL A 49 22.04 22.38 54.23
N SER A 50 21.23 21.92 53.24
CA SER A 50 19.74 21.95 53.30
C SER A 50 19.03 21.53 51.98
N GLN A 51 18.35 20.38 52.04
CA GLN A 51 17.10 19.96 51.37
C GLN A 51 16.74 20.39 49.92
N ASP A 52 16.47 19.35 49.12
CA ASP A 52 16.12 19.34 47.70
C ASP A 52 15.01 20.28 47.22
N ALA A 53 15.29 21.00 46.13
CA ALA A 53 14.29 21.43 45.15
C ALA A 53 14.96 21.68 43.77
N MET A 54 15.17 20.62 42.98
CA MET A 54 15.57 20.74 41.57
C MET A 54 14.49 20.18 40.65
N GLY A 55 14.00 20.99 39.73
CA GLY A 55 13.20 20.53 38.60
C GLY A 55 14.08 19.82 37.57
N GLN A 56 13.58 18.72 36.99
CA GLN A 56 14.20 18.11 35.82
C GLN A 56 13.54 18.65 34.55
N GLU A 57 14.36 19.03 33.58
CA GLU A 57 13.89 19.40 32.24
C GLU A 57 13.31 18.15 31.54
N GLN A 58 12.01 18.16 31.23
CA GLN A 58 11.38 17.08 30.50
C GLN A 58 11.61 17.24 28.99
N GLN A 59 12.19 16.21 28.38
CA GLN A 59 12.11 16.02 26.93
C GLN A 59 10.66 15.65 26.56
N PRO A 60 10.12 16.14 25.43
CA PRO A 60 8.73 15.89 25.05
C PRO A 60 8.55 14.46 24.52
N GLY A 61 8.17 13.53 25.41
CA GLY A 61 7.73 12.18 25.04
C GLY A 61 6.26 12.17 24.64
N GLN A 62 5.93 11.62 23.47
CA GLN A 62 4.54 11.35 23.07
C GLN A 62 3.99 10.16 23.87
N GLN A 63 3.14 10.42 24.87
CA GLN A 63 2.31 9.40 25.50
C GLN A 63 0.94 9.37 24.82
N MET A 64 0.74 8.43 23.90
CA MET A 64 -0.61 8.01 23.48
C MET A 64 -1.26 7.18 24.59
N ASN A 65 -2.57 7.27 24.79
CA ASN A 65 -3.22 6.49 25.85
C ASN A 65 -3.43 5.04 25.39
N SER A 66 -3.46 4.12 26.36
CA SER A 66 -3.76 2.69 26.13
C SER A 66 -5.15 2.47 25.50
N THR A 67 -6.10 3.38 25.75
CA THR A 67 -7.42 3.42 25.09
C THR A 67 -7.32 3.66 23.59
N ASP A 68 -6.36 4.49 23.18
CA ASP A 68 -6.27 5.02 21.82
C ASP A 68 -5.58 3.97 20.94
N LEU A 69 -4.52 3.33 21.45
CA LEU A 69 -3.87 2.16 20.85
C LEU A 69 -4.91 1.06 20.52
N GLY A 70 -5.69 0.64 21.53
CA GLY A 70 -6.75 -0.36 21.41
C GLY A 70 -8.03 0.13 20.71
N SER A 71 -8.05 1.36 20.20
CA SER A 71 -9.02 1.89 19.24
C SER A 71 -8.47 1.73 17.82
N VAL A 72 -7.20 2.06 17.56
CA VAL A 72 -6.61 1.95 16.21
C VAL A 72 -6.38 0.50 15.79
N GLU A 73 -5.94 -0.36 16.73
CA GLU A 73 -5.90 -1.81 16.48
C GLU A 73 -7.29 -2.30 16.08
N LYS A 74 -8.35 -1.92 16.82
CA LYS A 74 -9.73 -2.25 16.46
C LYS A 74 -10.22 -1.58 15.18
N ALA A 75 -9.71 -0.41 14.79
CA ALA A 75 -10.06 0.24 13.53
C ALA A 75 -9.49 -0.54 12.34
N VAL A 76 -8.21 -0.91 12.43
CA VAL A 76 -7.51 -1.70 11.41
C VAL A 76 -8.05 -3.13 11.38
N GLU A 77 -8.27 -3.75 12.54
CA GLU A 77 -8.95 -5.05 12.65
C GLU A 77 -10.39 -4.97 12.15
N GLN A 78 -11.21 -3.99 12.51
CA GLN A 78 -12.59 -3.89 11.99
C GLN A 78 -12.61 -3.65 10.48
N PHE A 79 -11.66 -2.89 9.94
CA PHE A 79 -11.55 -2.74 8.49
C PHE A 79 -11.12 -4.05 7.82
N GLN A 80 -10.08 -4.73 8.32
CA GLN A 80 -9.61 -6.02 7.80
C GLN A 80 -10.65 -7.14 8.01
N LEU A 81 -11.35 -7.15 9.14
CA LEU A 81 -12.42 -8.08 9.49
C LEU A 81 -13.67 -7.79 8.66
N ALA A 82 -14.08 -6.54 8.45
CA ALA A 82 -15.15 -6.25 7.49
C ALA A 82 -14.77 -6.81 6.11
N ASN A 83 -13.54 -6.57 5.65
CA ASN A 83 -13.04 -7.05 4.36
C ASN A 83 -12.84 -8.58 4.27
N ALA A 84 -12.77 -9.30 5.40
CA ALA A 84 -12.62 -10.76 5.47
C ALA A 84 -13.91 -11.50 5.84
N GLN A 85 -14.78 -10.89 6.64
CA GLN A 85 -16.14 -11.33 6.96
C GLN A 85 -17.08 -11.08 5.80
N LEU A 86 -16.78 -10.08 4.94
CA LEU A 86 -17.47 -9.75 3.68
C LEU A 86 -18.08 -11.00 3.05
N PHE A 87 -17.27 -12.04 2.83
CA PHE A 87 -17.70 -13.35 2.33
C PHE A 87 -16.89 -14.51 2.94
N GLN A 88 -17.12 -14.85 4.20
CA GLN A 88 -16.82 -16.22 4.66
C GLN A 88 -17.91 -17.16 4.13
N GLU A 89 -17.53 -18.16 3.33
CA GLU A 89 -18.40 -19.30 3.12
C GLU A 89 -18.53 -20.08 4.43
N HIS A 90 -19.75 -20.36 4.88
CA HIS A 90 -19.96 -21.44 5.83
C HIS A 90 -19.50 -22.74 5.17
N PRO A 91 -18.49 -23.46 5.70
CA PRO A 91 -18.14 -24.76 5.16
C PRO A 91 -19.36 -25.68 5.29
N PRO A 92 -19.64 -26.54 4.29
CA PRO A 92 -20.75 -27.47 4.37
C PRO A 92 -20.61 -28.34 5.64
N PRO A 93 -21.72 -28.67 6.32
CA PRO A 93 -21.67 -29.47 7.54
C PRO A 93 -20.91 -30.78 7.27
N PRO A 94 -20.00 -31.20 8.17
CA PRO A 94 -19.15 -32.36 7.92
C PRO A 94 -20.03 -33.60 7.66
N PRO A 95 -19.67 -34.45 6.68
CA PRO A 95 -20.45 -35.64 6.38
C PRO A 95 -20.56 -36.52 7.64
N PRO A 96 -21.71 -37.18 7.87
CA PRO A 96 -21.89 -38.02 9.05
C PRO A 96 -20.81 -39.10 9.10
N PRO A 97 -20.27 -39.40 10.30
CA PRO A 97 -19.15 -40.34 10.42
C PRO A 97 -19.55 -41.72 9.87
N PRO A 98 -18.63 -42.43 9.18
CA PRO A 98 -18.92 -43.74 8.65
C PRO A 98 -19.29 -44.72 9.79
N PRO A 99 -20.18 -45.69 9.53
CA PRO A 99 -20.55 -46.67 10.55
C PRO A 99 -19.31 -47.45 11.01
N PRO A 100 -19.19 -47.77 12.31
CA PRO A 100 -18.00 -48.43 12.86
C PRO A 100 -17.82 -49.82 12.22
N PRO A 101 -16.57 -50.22 11.91
CA PRO A 101 -16.29 -51.53 11.35
C PRO A 101 -16.65 -52.64 12.36
N GLN A 102 -17.21 -53.74 11.85
CA GLN A 102 -17.45 -54.93 12.66
C GLN A 102 -16.10 -55.53 13.12
N PRO A 103 -15.94 -55.91 14.40
CA PRO A 103 -14.69 -56.46 14.89
C PRO A 103 -14.51 -57.92 14.42
N THR A 104 -13.33 -58.23 13.90
CA THR A 104 -12.83 -59.61 13.77
C THR A 104 -12.01 -60.00 15.01
N GLU A 105 -11.98 -61.30 15.27
CA GLU A 105 -11.18 -61.96 16.32
C GLU A 105 -9.66 -61.75 16.06
N ASP A 106 -8.71 -61.94 17.00
CA ASP A 106 -8.75 -62.77 18.21
C ASP A 106 -7.68 -62.34 19.28
N ALA A 107 -7.78 -62.96 20.46
CA ALA A 107 -6.70 -63.33 21.40
C ALA A 107 -5.97 -62.29 22.31
N GLN A 108 -6.40 -62.30 23.60
CA GLN A 108 -5.56 -62.39 24.83
C GLN A 108 -4.61 -61.22 25.20
N GLN A 109 -4.42 -60.78 26.45
CA GLN A 109 -4.75 -61.28 27.82
C GLN A 109 -4.59 -60.08 28.81
N ALA A 110 -4.94 -60.04 30.12
CA ALA A 110 -5.47 -60.99 31.13
C ALA A 110 -6.09 -60.21 32.35
N THR A 111 -6.72 -60.94 33.28
CA THR A 111 -6.87 -60.70 34.77
C THR A 111 -6.90 -59.25 35.32
N GLU A 112 -8.03 -58.68 35.82
CA GLU A 112 -8.82 -58.97 37.06
C GLU A 112 -8.50 -57.99 38.25
N PRO A 113 -9.38 -57.80 39.28
CA PRO A 113 -10.85 -57.89 39.35
C PRO A 113 -11.56 -56.80 40.24
N VAL A 114 -12.89 -56.97 40.44
CA VAL A 114 -13.79 -56.43 41.52
C VAL A 114 -14.43 -55.02 41.38
N GLY A 115 -15.77 -54.97 41.46
CA GLY A 115 -16.57 -53.75 41.66
C GLY A 115 -18.09 -53.93 41.45
N SER A 116 -18.81 -54.52 42.42
CA SER A 116 -20.28 -54.77 42.42
C SER A 116 -21.13 -53.48 42.41
N GLU A 117 -22.16 -53.30 41.57
CA GLU A 117 -23.58 -53.76 41.72
C GLU A 117 -24.38 -53.01 42.83
N PRO A 118 -25.74 -52.90 42.83
CA PRO A 118 -26.75 -53.34 41.83
C PRO A 118 -27.93 -52.35 41.56
N CYS A 119 -28.98 -52.85 40.86
CA CYS A 119 -30.41 -52.46 40.91
C CYS A 119 -30.94 -51.18 40.21
N SER A 120 -32.21 -51.09 39.74
CA SER A 120 -33.23 -52.09 39.31
C SER A 120 -34.55 -51.41 38.87
N GLN A 121 -35.48 -52.15 38.23
CA GLN A 121 -36.93 -51.84 38.02
C GLN A 121 -37.30 -50.74 37.00
N ASP A 122 -38.44 -50.74 36.31
CA ASP A 122 -39.45 -51.77 35.93
C ASP A 122 -40.28 -51.20 34.74
N MET A 123 -40.44 -51.89 33.60
CA MET A 123 -41.51 -52.84 33.21
C MET A 123 -42.84 -52.24 32.69
N ASN A 124 -43.49 -52.99 31.77
CA ASN A 124 -44.86 -52.92 31.23
C ASN A 124 -45.19 -51.88 30.11
N ILE A 125 -45.65 -52.24 28.90
CA ILE A 125 -46.88 -52.96 28.40
C ILE A 125 -47.98 -51.94 28.00
N GLU A 126 -48.72 -52.00 26.87
CA GLU A 126 -49.35 -53.14 26.12
C GLU A 126 -49.70 -52.81 24.63
N SER A 127 -49.94 -53.84 23.77
CA SER A 127 -50.90 -53.93 22.60
C SER A 127 -50.99 -52.84 21.49
N GLU A 128 -51.49 -53.03 20.24
CA GLU A 128 -51.94 -54.10 19.30
C GLU A 128 -52.00 -53.39 17.90
N SER A 129 -51.56 -53.87 16.72
CA SER A 129 -51.93 -55.04 15.86
C SER A 129 -53.42 -55.10 15.46
N ILE A 130 -53.85 -54.82 14.21
CA ILE A 130 -53.97 -55.69 12.99
C ILE A 130 -54.75 -54.88 11.92
N GLY A 131 -54.69 -55.04 10.58
CA GLY A 131 -53.90 -55.88 9.66
C GLY A 131 -54.65 -56.20 8.33
N GLN A 132 -53.97 -56.85 7.35
CA GLN A 132 -54.52 -57.62 6.19
C GLN A 132 -55.22 -56.89 5.01
N THR A 133 -55.27 -57.37 3.75
CA THR A 133 -54.47 -58.32 2.91
C THR A 133 -54.75 -58.11 1.39
N ASP A 134 -54.05 -58.85 0.50
CA ASP A 134 -54.49 -59.34 -0.84
C ASP A 134 -54.43 -58.38 -2.07
N SER A 135 -54.16 -58.83 -3.32
CA SER A 135 -53.59 -60.11 -3.82
C SER A 135 -52.99 -60.01 -5.26
N GLN A 136 -52.75 -61.16 -5.93
CA GLN A 136 -52.09 -61.37 -7.25
C GLN A 136 -52.95 -61.12 -8.51
N ASP A 137 -52.32 -60.68 -9.62
CA ASP A 137 -52.28 -61.29 -10.98
C ASP A 137 -51.20 -60.55 -11.82
N GLY A 138 -50.75 -60.90 -13.04
CA GLY A 138 -51.02 -62.03 -13.96
C GLY A 138 -50.06 -61.94 -15.18
N THR A 139 -49.81 -63.02 -15.93
CA THR A 139 -48.73 -63.12 -16.96
C THR A 139 -49.20 -63.00 -18.41
N GLU A 140 -48.37 -62.44 -19.31
CA GLU A 140 -48.30 -62.92 -20.71
C GLU A 140 -46.95 -62.60 -21.41
N ALA A 141 -46.49 -63.49 -22.31
CA ALA A 141 -45.27 -63.33 -23.11
C ALA A 141 -45.25 -64.26 -24.34
N THR A 142 -44.77 -63.77 -25.50
CA THR A 142 -44.48 -64.53 -26.76
C THR A 142 -43.36 -63.75 -27.48
N GLN A 143 -42.13 -64.24 -27.72
CA GLN A 143 -41.66 -65.35 -28.60
C GLN A 143 -41.96 -65.09 -30.11
N VAL A 144 -41.12 -65.42 -31.11
CA VAL A 144 -39.91 -66.29 -31.21
C VAL A 144 -38.91 -65.71 -32.26
N ALA A 145 -37.70 -66.30 -32.32
CA ALA A 145 -36.84 -66.52 -33.50
C ALA A 145 -35.90 -65.38 -33.99
N GLU A 146 -34.67 -65.64 -34.49
CA GLU A 146 -33.84 -66.88 -34.49
C GLU A 146 -32.32 -66.54 -34.51
N ASP A 147 -31.47 -67.56 -34.42
CA ASP A 147 -29.98 -67.49 -34.40
C ASP A 147 -29.38 -67.75 -35.80
N GLY A 148 -28.17 -67.25 -36.15
CA GLY A 148 -27.63 -67.48 -37.51
C GLY A 148 -26.44 -66.64 -38.05
N MET A 149 -25.29 -66.70 -37.38
CA MET A 149 -23.91 -66.83 -37.91
C MET A 149 -23.52 -66.47 -39.39
N GLU A 150 -22.34 -65.81 -39.53
CA GLU A 150 -21.35 -65.86 -40.65
C GLU A 150 -21.62 -65.20 -42.04
N LEU A 151 -21.01 -64.02 -42.30
CA LEU A 151 -19.80 -63.83 -43.17
C LEU A 151 -19.47 -62.33 -43.49
N GLU A 152 -18.17 -62.03 -43.69
CA GLU A 152 -17.59 -60.75 -44.17
C GLU A 152 -17.77 -60.62 -45.72
N ASP A 153 -17.65 -59.52 -46.46
CA ASP A 153 -17.33 -58.06 -46.33
C ASP A 153 -17.91 -57.39 -47.66
N PRO A 154 -17.75 -56.10 -48.05
CA PRO A 154 -17.07 -54.98 -47.41
C PRO A 154 -17.74 -53.58 -47.46
N SER A 155 -17.09 -52.66 -46.75
CA SER A 155 -16.84 -51.25 -47.09
C SER A 155 -17.88 -50.15 -46.78
N LYS A 156 -17.43 -49.26 -45.88
CA LYS A 156 -17.74 -47.81 -45.76
C LYS A 156 -19.18 -47.39 -45.46
N GLU A 157 -19.42 -47.15 -44.18
CA GLU A 157 -19.95 -45.86 -43.74
C GLU A 157 -19.05 -45.31 -42.61
N THR A 158 -19.00 -43.99 -42.43
CA THR A 158 -18.06 -43.31 -41.53
C THR A 158 -18.54 -43.31 -40.09
N THR A 159 -17.67 -43.70 -39.16
CA THR A 159 -17.87 -43.48 -37.73
C THR A 159 -17.96 -41.97 -37.47
N GLU A 160 -19.08 -41.51 -36.89
CA GLU A 160 -19.13 -40.19 -36.26
C GLU A 160 -18.34 -40.27 -34.95
N GLU A 161 -17.10 -39.78 -34.94
CA GLU A 161 -16.40 -39.49 -33.69
C GLU A 161 -17.17 -38.40 -32.94
N ALA A 162 -17.54 -38.68 -31.69
CA ALA A 162 -18.21 -37.71 -30.84
C ALA A 162 -17.29 -36.50 -30.63
N ALA A 163 -17.64 -35.36 -31.24
CA ALA A 163 -16.83 -34.16 -31.19
C ALA A 163 -16.63 -33.70 -29.73
N VAL A 164 -15.38 -33.71 -29.28
CA VAL A 164 -14.96 -32.97 -28.08
C VAL A 164 -15.36 -31.50 -28.29
N PRO A 165 -15.96 -30.82 -27.30
CA PRO A 165 -16.24 -29.40 -27.42
C PRO A 165 -14.93 -28.64 -27.57
N THR A 166 -14.61 -28.20 -28.79
CA THR A 166 -13.47 -27.32 -29.04
C THR A 166 -13.74 -26.00 -28.35
N ASP A 167 -12.85 -25.57 -27.46
CA ASP A 167 -12.89 -24.20 -26.94
C ASP A 167 -12.91 -23.21 -28.13
N PRO A 168 -13.72 -22.14 -28.07
CA PRO A 168 -13.80 -21.16 -29.15
C PRO A 168 -12.42 -20.52 -29.35
N GLU A 169 -11.85 -20.67 -30.55
CA GLU A 169 -10.50 -20.18 -30.87
C GLU A 169 -10.37 -18.70 -30.52
N LEU A 170 -9.38 -18.37 -29.68
CA LEU A 170 -9.14 -16.99 -29.27
C LEU A 170 -8.79 -16.14 -30.51
N PRO A 171 -9.46 -15.00 -30.74
CA PRO A 171 -9.22 -14.20 -31.94
C PRO A 171 -7.74 -13.81 -32.09
N SER A 172 -7.19 -13.92 -33.30
CA SER A 172 -5.76 -13.59 -33.52
C SER A 172 -5.40 -12.13 -33.26
N GLU A 173 -6.37 -11.26 -33.03
CA GLU A 173 -6.19 -9.87 -32.58
C GLU A 173 -6.19 -9.75 -31.05
N PHE A 174 -6.95 -10.59 -30.32
CA PHE A 174 -6.83 -10.75 -28.87
C PHE A 174 -5.39 -11.06 -28.48
N GLU A 175 -4.74 -12.05 -29.11
CA GLU A 175 -3.36 -12.41 -28.77
C GLU A 175 -2.37 -11.26 -28.96
N LYS A 176 -2.55 -10.43 -30.01
CA LYS A 176 -1.70 -9.27 -30.29
C LYS A 176 -1.88 -8.17 -29.24
N LEU A 177 -3.13 -7.87 -28.88
CA LEU A 177 -3.46 -6.88 -27.84
C LEU A 177 -3.03 -7.37 -26.45
N PHE A 178 -3.25 -8.64 -26.13
CA PHE A 178 -2.85 -9.28 -24.87
C PHE A 178 -1.33 -9.27 -24.72
N LYS A 179 -0.58 -9.67 -25.75
CA LYS A 179 0.89 -9.62 -25.75
C LYS A 179 1.41 -8.17 -25.61
N GLY A 180 0.72 -7.19 -26.18
CA GLY A 180 1.06 -5.77 -26.01
C GLY A 180 0.97 -5.30 -24.55
N VAL A 181 -0.05 -5.75 -23.79
CA VAL A 181 -0.16 -5.45 -22.35
C VAL A 181 0.72 -6.34 -21.47
N GLU A 182 1.11 -7.54 -21.91
CA GLU A 182 2.17 -8.33 -21.24
C GLU A 182 3.55 -7.67 -21.38
N GLU A 183 3.89 -7.12 -22.56
CA GLU A 183 5.14 -6.40 -22.80
C GLU A 183 5.22 -5.05 -22.07
N ASN A 184 4.07 -4.36 -21.92
CA ASN A 184 3.99 -3.13 -21.13
C ASN A 184 2.73 -3.08 -20.23
N PRO A 185 2.75 -3.76 -19.06
CA PRO A 185 1.59 -3.82 -18.15
C PRO A 185 1.17 -2.47 -17.55
N GLU A 186 1.94 -1.40 -17.80
CA GLU A 186 1.70 -0.06 -17.25
C GLU A 186 1.05 0.90 -18.27
N ASP A 187 0.89 0.51 -19.54
CA ASP A 187 0.09 1.29 -20.49
C ASP A 187 -1.40 1.01 -20.29
N PHE A 188 -2.00 1.83 -19.43
CA PHE A 188 -3.43 1.83 -19.19
C PHE A 188 -4.27 1.99 -20.49
N ASN A 189 -3.77 2.65 -21.54
CA ASN A 189 -4.53 2.80 -22.78
C ASN A 189 -4.57 1.48 -23.57
N ALA A 190 -3.48 0.73 -23.60
CA ALA A 190 -3.44 -0.61 -24.19
C ALA A 190 -4.43 -1.55 -23.48
N TRP A 191 -4.52 -1.46 -22.15
CA TRP A 191 -5.56 -2.15 -21.37
C TRP A 191 -6.98 -1.69 -21.75
N VAL A 192 -7.25 -0.38 -21.88
CA VAL A 192 -8.57 0.12 -22.31
C VAL A 192 -8.95 -0.43 -23.69
N TYR A 193 -8.03 -0.45 -24.65
CA TYR A 193 -8.28 -1.01 -25.99
C TYR A 193 -8.55 -2.52 -25.95
N LEU A 194 -7.75 -3.30 -25.20
CA LEU A 194 -7.97 -4.74 -25.03
C LEU A 194 -9.33 -5.04 -24.38
N LEU A 195 -9.69 -4.30 -23.32
CA LEU A 195 -10.95 -4.51 -22.59
C LEU A 195 -12.16 -4.09 -23.43
N GLN A 196 -12.04 -3.02 -24.23
CA GLN A 196 -13.04 -2.64 -25.22
C GLN A 196 -13.18 -3.69 -26.33
N TYR A 197 -12.07 -4.28 -26.79
CA TYR A 197 -12.08 -5.33 -27.83
C TYR A 197 -12.81 -6.60 -27.35
N VAL A 198 -12.48 -7.13 -26.16
CA VAL A 198 -13.18 -8.32 -25.64
C VAL A 198 -14.65 -8.05 -25.27
N GLU A 199 -15.01 -6.81 -24.93
CA GLU A 199 -16.41 -6.38 -24.75
C GLU A 199 -17.18 -6.30 -26.09
N GLN A 200 -16.49 -6.12 -27.22
CA GLN A 200 -17.07 -6.09 -28.56
C GLN A 200 -17.19 -7.49 -29.19
N GLU A 201 -16.12 -8.29 -29.13
CA GLU A 201 -16.14 -9.70 -29.58
C GLU A 201 -17.01 -10.58 -28.69
N ASN A 202 -17.19 -10.19 -27.41
CA ASN A 202 -18.03 -10.87 -26.42
C ASN A 202 -17.67 -12.38 -26.21
N VAL A 203 -16.41 -12.76 -26.47
CA VAL A 203 -15.90 -14.12 -26.23
C VAL A 203 -15.55 -14.28 -24.75
N LEU A 204 -16.39 -15.00 -24.02
CA LEU A 204 -16.36 -15.06 -22.55
C LEU A 204 -15.01 -15.52 -21.95
N THR A 205 -14.31 -16.47 -22.58
CA THR A 205 -12.98 -16.94 -22.15
C THR A 205 -11.92 -15.84 -22.27
N ALA A 206 -11.96 -15.05 -23.35
CA ALA A 206 -11.10 -13.89 -23.56
C ALA A 206 -11.42 -12.75 -22.59
N VAL A 207 -12.71 -12.48 -22.34
CA VAL A 207 -13.19 -11.52 -21.33
C VAL A 207 -12.61 -11.87 -19.96
N ARG A 208 -12.86 -13.08 -19.45
CA ARG A 208 -12.39 -13.52 -18.12
C ARG A 208 -10.88 -13.32 -17.98
N LYS A 209 -10.10 -13.86 -18.92
CA LYS A 209 -8.62 -13.74 -18.93
C LYS A 209 -8.14 -12.29 -18.96
N ALA A 210 -8.76 -11.41 -19.75
CA ALA A 210 -8.35 -10.00 -19.84
C ALA A 210 -8.69 -9.21 -18.57
N PHE A 211 -9.91 -9.36 -18.04
CA PHE A 211 -10.36 -8.64 -16.86
C PHE A 211 -9.62 -9.10 -15.60
N ASP A 212 -9.48 -10.40 -15.35
CA ASP A 212 -8.82 -10.91 -14.14
C ASP A 212 -7.33 -10.48 -14.09
N VAL A 213 -6.60 -10.51 -15.21
CA VAL A 213 -5.20 -10.02 -15.25
C VAL A 213 -5.12 -8.49 -15.13
N PHE A 214 -6.07 -7.74 -15.72
CA PHE A 214 -6.15 -6.29 -15.53
C PHE A 214 -6.32 -5.90 -14.06
N PHE A 215 -7.16 -6.61 -13.29
CA PHE A 215 -7.37 -6.33 -11.87
C PHE A 215 -6.18 -6.66 -10.98
N LEU A 216 -5.22 -7.50 -11.41
CA LEU A 216 -3.95 -7.66 -10.70
C LEU A 216 -3.11 -6.37 -10.70
N ARG A 217 -3.30 -5.48 -11.69
CA ARG A 217 -2.55 -4.21 -11.82
C ARG A 217 -3.38 -2.98 -11.45
N TYR A 218 -4.67 -2.96 -11.78
CA TYR A 218 -5.56 -1.81 -11.60
C TYR A 218 -6.85 -2.17 -10.83
N PRO A 219 -6.78 -2.80 -9.65
CA PRO A 219 -7.97 -3.27 -8.94
C PRO A 219 -8.89 -2.13 -8.51
N TYR A 220 -8.38 -0.92 -8.31
CA TYR A 220 -9.16 0.25 -7.88
C TYR A 220 -10.06 0.87 -8.99
N CYS A 221 -10.05 0.30 -10.20
CA CYS A 221 -10.91 0.73 -11.31
C CYS A 221 -12.35 0.16 -11.21
N TYR A 222 -13.12 0.58 -10.20
CA TYR A 222 -14.48 0.05 -9.90
C TYR A 222 -15.44 -0.06 -11.09
N GLY A 223 -15.41 0.89 -12.03
CA GLY A 223 -16.25 0.85 -13.24
C GLY A 223 -16.00 -0.36 -14.14
N TYR A 224 -14.80 -0.94 -14.10
CA TYR A 224 -14.47 -2.17 -14.85
C TYR A 224 -14.95 -3.43 -14.13
N TRP A 225 -14.92 -3.47 -12.78
CA TRP A 225 -15.55 -4.57 -12.03
C TRP A 225 -17.04 -4.67 -12.36
N LYS A 226 -17.73 -3.52 -12.39
CA LYS A 226 -19.13 -3.44 -12.80
C LYS A 226 -19.34 -3.90 -14.26
N LYS A 227 -18.47 -3.52 -15.20
CA LYS A 227 -18.51 -4.03 -16.59
C LYS A 227 -18.36 -5.55 -16.67
N TYR A 228 -17.43 -6.14 -15.92
CA TYR A 228 -17.21 -7.59 -15.93
C TYR A 228 -18.46 -8.34 -15.41
N ALA A 229 -19.04 -7.89 -14.30
CA ALA A 229 -20.29 -8.44 -13.78
C ALA A 229 -21.48 -8.23 -14.75
N ASP A 230 -21.60 -7.06 -15.39
CA ASP A 230 -22.60 -6.81 -16.44
C ASP A 230 -22.44 -7.78 -17.63
N ILE A 231 -21.22 -8.17 -18.00
CA ILE A 231 -20.95 -9.12 -19.09
C ILE A 231 -21.30 -10.56 -18.66
N GLU A 232 -20.90 -11.01 -17.47
CA GLU A 232 -21.29 -12.33 -16.93
C GLU A 232 -22.82 -12.46 -16.81
N LYS A 233 -23.50 -11.42 -16.32
CA LYS A 233 -24.97 -11.36 -16.24
C LYS A 233 -25.63 -11.49 -17.61
N LYS A 234 -25.11 -10.83 -18.66
CA LYS A 234 -25.62 -10.95 -20.05
C LYS A 234 -25.50 -12.38 -20.61
N HIS A 235 -24.54 -13.17 -20.13
CA HIS A 235 -24.39 -14.58 -20.50
C HIS A 235 -25.24 -15.55 -19.63
N GLY A 236 -26.01 -15.02 -18.68
CA GLY A 236 -26.81 -15.83 -17.74
C GLY A 236 -26.02 -16.34 -16.52
N ASN A 237 -24.73 -16.02 -16.40
CA ASN A 237 -23.86 -16.51 -15.33
C ASN A 237 -24.04 -15.67 -14.04
N VAL A 238 -25.26 -15.61 -13.50
CA VAL A 238 -25.62 -14.75 -12.36
C VAL A 238 -24.69 -14.97 -11.16
N GLN A 239 -24.39 -16.21 -10.80
CA GLN A 239 -23.47 -16.54 -9.69
C GLN A 239 -22.03 -16.04 -9.92
N VAL A 240 -21.55 -16.05 -11.17
CA VAL A 240 -20.22 -15.53 -11.51
C VAL A 240 -20.22 -14.00 -11.49
N ALA A 241 -21.30 -13.36 -11.96
CA ALA A 241 -21.48 -11.91 -11.85
C ALA A 241 -21.51 -11.44 -10.39
N GLU A 242 -22.15 -12.21 -9.50
CA GLU A 242 -22.14 -11.97 -8.05
C GLU A 242 -20.72 -12.05 -7.48
N GLU A 243 -19.99 -13.14 -7.74
CA GLU A 243 -18.61 -13.31 -7.28
C GLU A 243 -17.66 -12.23 -7.85
N VAL A 244 -17.89 -11.74 -9.08
CA VAL A 244 -17.15 -10.59 -9.62
C VAL A 244 -17.40 -9.30 -8.82
N TYR A 245 -18.63 -9.03 -8.37
CA TYR A 245 -18.90 -7.93 -7.44
C TYR A 245 -18.22 -8.17 -6.09
N ARG A 246 -18.32 -9.39 -5.53
CA ARG A 246 -17.74 -9.77 -4.23
C ARG A 246 -16.22 -9.56 -4.20
N ARG A 247 -15.49 -10.03 -5.22
CA ARG A 247 -14.05 -9.77 -5.39
C ARG A 247 -13.73 -8.28 -5.55
N GLY A 248 -14.53 -7.55 -6.33
CA GLY A 248 -14.36 -6.11 -6.49
C GLY A 248 -14.54 -5.33 -5.19
N LEU A 249 -15.52 -5.71 -4.36
CA LEU A 249 -15.78 -5.10 -3.05
C LEU A 249 -14.71 -5.48 -2.01
N GLN A 250 -14.16 -6.70 -2.05
CA GLN A 250 -13.05 -7.09 -1.19
C GLN A 250 -11.79 -6.23 -1.42
N VAL A 251 -11.55 -5.74 -2.64
CA VAL A 251 -10.39 -4.90 -2.96
C VAL A 251 -10.70 -3.40 -2.96
N ILE A 252 -11.95 -2.97 -3.18
CA ILE A 252 -12.38 -1.56 -3.05
C ILE A 252 -13.57 -1.38 -2.07
N PRO A 253 -13.42 -1.73 -0.79
CA PRO A 253 -14.55 -1.76 0.17
C PRO A 253 -15.19 -0.39 0.43
N LEU A 254 -14.49 0.72 0.18
CA LEU A 254 -15.03 2.08 0.30
C LEU A 254 -15.75 2.57 -0.98
N SER A 255 -15.87 1.76 -2.03
CA SER A 255 -16.47 2.18 -3.30
C SER A 255 -18.01 2.22 -3.21
N VAL A 256 -18.54 3.36 -2.77
CA VAL A 256 -20.00 3.65 -2.66
C VAL A 256 -20.76 3.28 -3.94
N ASP A 257 -20.23 3.62 -5.12
CA ASP A 257 -20.87 3.25 -6.41
C ASP A 257 -20.85 1.73 -6.67
N LEU A 258 -19.77 1.02 -6.33
CA LEU A 258 -19.69 -0.44 -6.53
C LEU A 258 -20.65 -1.17 -5.58
N TRP A 259 -20.78 -0.70 -4.34
CA TRP A 259 -21.79 -1.15 -3.40
C TRP A 259 -23.21 -0.92 -3.94
N ILE A 260 -23.52 0.28 -4.42
CA ILE A 260 -24.84 0.57 -5.02
C ILE A 260 -25.11 -0.36 -6.21
N HIS A 261 -24.12 -0.65 -7.06
CA HIS A 261 -24.28 -1.59 -8.16
C HIS A 261 -24.50 -3.04 -7.70
N TYR A 262 -23.77 -3.53 -6.71
CA TYR A 262 -23.98 -4.84 -6.10
C TYR A 262 -25.35 -4.96 -5.42
N LEU A 263 -25.76 -3.95 -4.65
CA LEU A 263 -27.06 -3.89 -3.97
C LEU A 263 -28.24 -3.86 -4.96
N THR A 264 -28.09 -3.16 -6.09
CA THR A 264 -29.05 -3.23 -7.20
C THR A 264 -29.05 -4.62 -7.85
N PHE A 265 -27.87 -5.21 -8.07
CA PHE A 265 -27.74 -6.54 -8.66
C PHE A 265 -28.44 -7.62 -7.80
N ILE A 266 -28.20 -7.69 -6.48
CA ILE A 266 -28.85 -8.71 -5.64
C ILE A 266 -30.38 -8.52 -5.58
N LYS A 267 -30.87 -7.27 -5.60
CA LYS A 267 -32.32 -6.97 -5.69
C LYS A 267 -32.95 -7.44 -7.00
N GLU A 268 -32.24 -7.30 -8.12
CA GLU A 268 -32.74 -7.68 -9.45
C GLU A 268 -32.70 -9.20 -9.72
N ASN A 269 -31.88 -9.97 -8.99
CA ASN A 269 -31.61 -11.38 -9.30
C ASN A 269 -31.90 -12.37 -8.15
N SER A 270 -32.33 -11.91 -6.97
CA SER A 270 -32.83 -12.80 -5.89
C SER A 270 -34.27 -13.23 -6.14
N ASP A 271 -34.67 -14.41 -5.64
CA ASP A 271 -36.05 -14.87 -5.70
C ASP A 271 -36.93 -14.12 -4.68
N PRO A 272 -37.99 -13.39 -5.10
CA PRO A 272 -38.92 -12.72 -4.18
C PRO A 272 -39.76 -13.69 -3.32
N ASN A 273 -39.76 -14.98 -3.65
CA ASN A 273 -40.50 -16.02 -2.92
C ASN A 273 -39.63 -16.69 -1.82
N ASP A 274 -38.31 -16.50 -1.83
CA ASP A 274 -37.40 -16.98 -0.79
C ASP A 274 -37.51 -16.09 0.47
N PRO A 275 -37.96 -16.62 1.64
CA PRO A 275 -38.04 -15.85 2.88
C PRO A 275 -36.69 -15.30 3.36
N GLU A 276 -35.57 -15.87 2.94
CA GLU A 276 -34.24 -15.39 3.29
C GLU A 276 -33.79 -14.18 2.46
N THR A 277 -34.41 -13.91 1.30
CA THR A 277 -34.06 -12.76 0.43
C THR A 277 -34.12 -11.42 1.17
N GLU A 278 -35.16 -11.19 2.00
CA GLU A 278 -35.26 -9.97 2.82
C GLU A 278 -34.07 -9.85 3.79
N GLY A 279 -33.67 -10.96 4.42
CA GLY A 279 -32.52 -11.01 5.33
C GLY A 279 -31.18 -10.80 4.62
N ARG A 280 -30.98 -11.45 3.47
CA ARG A 280 -29.74 -11.38 2.67
C ARG A 280 -29.50 -9.99 2.10
N ILE A 281 -30.55 -9.31 1.64
CA ILE A 281 -30.47 -7.92 1.15
C ILE A 281 -30.20 -6.96 2.32
N ARG A 282 -30.87 -7.11 3.47
CA ARG A 282 -30.60 -6.31 4.68
C ARG A 282 -29.16 -6.46 5.16
N ALA A 283 -28.67 -7.70 5.27
CA ALA A 283 -27.30 -7.97 5.65
C ALA A 283 -26.31 -7.30 4.68
N SER A 284 -26.57 -7.37 3.37
CA SER A 284 -25.73 -6.73 2.35
C SER A 284 -25.71 -5.20 2.49
N TYR A 285 -26.84 -4.57 2.82
CA TYR A 285 -26.88 -3.13 3.13
C TYR A 285 -26.08 -2.78 4.39
N GLU A 286 -26.20 -3.57 5.46
CA GLU A 286 -25.43 -3.36 6.69
C GLU A 286 -23.91 -3.45 6.45
N HIS A 287 -23.45 -4.45 5.72
CA HIS A 287 -22.04 -4.57 5.34
C HIS A 287 -21.58 -3.37 4.49
N ALA A 288 -22.44 -2.89 3.57
CA ALA A 288 -22.14 -1.72 2.75
C ALA A 288 -21.97 -0.44 3.58
N VAL A 289 -22.84 -0.18 4.55
CA VAL A 289 -22.72 1.03 5.39
C VAL A 289 -21.63 0.91 6.46
N LEU A 290 -21.27 -0.31 6.89
CA LEU A 290 -20.08 -0.53 7.72
C LEU A 290 -18.78 -0.29 6.95
N ALA A 291 -18.70 -0.70 5.68
CA ALA A 291 -17.50 -0.57 4.86
C ALA A 291 -17.32 0.82 4.21
N ALA A 292 -18.41 1.48 3.79
CA ALA A 292 -18.38 2.72 3.01
C ALA A 292 -19.31 3.83 3.52
N GLY A 293 -20.16 3.58 4.54
CA GLY A 293 -21.14 4.54 5.05
C GLY A 293 -20.54 5.74 5.81
N THR A 294 -19.23 5.71 6.09
CA THR A 294 -18.47 6.82 6.70
C THR A 294 -17.76 7.71 5.67
N ASP A 295 -17.86 7.42 4.37
CA ASP A 295 -17.44 8.37 3.32
C ASP A 295 -18.37 9.60 3.34
N PHE A 296 -17.80 10.79 3.25
CA PHE A 296 -18.53 12.05 3.16
C PHE A 296 -19.52 12.11 1.99
N ARG A 297 -19.35 11.29 0.95
CA ARG A 297 -20.24 11.20 -0.23
C ARG A 297 -21.06 9.90 -0.28
N SER A 298 -21.23 9.24 0.86
CA SER A 298 -22.01 8.01 1.02
C SER A 298 -23.53 8.20 0.96
N ASP A 299 -24.02 9.44 0.81
CA ASP A 299 -25.44 9.82 0.87
C ASP A 299 -26.36 8.89 0.06
N ARG A 300 -25.97 8.58 -1.19
CA ARG A 300 -26.74 7.71 -2.10
C ARG A 300 -26.87 6.26 -1.62
N LEU A 301 -25.92 5.76 -0.83
CA LEU A 301 -25.98 4.41 -0.24
C LEU A 301 -26.99 4.39 0.91
N TRP A 302 -26.90 5.36 1.82
CA TRP A 302 -27.84 5.50 2.92
C TRP A 302 -29.27 5.75 2.44
N GLU A 303 -29.48 6.64 1.47
CA GLU A 303 -30.80 6.84 0.85
C GLU A 303 -31.35 5.57 0.22
N SER A 304 -30.50 4.75 -0.43
CA SER A 304 -30.90 3.46 -0.99
C SER A 304 -31.36 2.47 0.09
N PHE A 305 -30.73 2.48 1.26
CA PHE A 305 -31.09 1.63 2.40
C PHE A 305 -32.40 2.11 3.08
N ILE A 306 -32.51 3.41 3.35
CA ILE A 306 -33.69 4.06 3.93
C ILE A 306 -34.94 3.80 3.07
N ASN A 307 -34.82 4.01 1.75
CA ASN A 307 -35.93 3.75 0.82
C ASN A 307 -36.33 2.27 0.85
N TRP A 308 -35.35 1.35 0.91
CA TRP A 308 -35.64 -0.09 0.91
C TRP A 308 -36.33 -0.58 2.19
N GLU A 309 -35.91 -0.16 3.39
CA GLU A 309 -36.61 -0.50 4.63
C GLU A 309 -38.02 0.14 4.69
N THR A 310 -38.19 1.30 4.04
CA THR A 310 -39.49 1.94 3.85
C THR A 310 -40.38 1.11 2.90
N GLU A 311 -39.85 0.58 1.80
CA GLU A 311 -40.53 -0.39 0.93
C GLU A 311 -40.94 -1.65 1.69
N GLN A 312 -40.08 -2.17 2.58
CA GLN A 312 -40.39 -3.31 3.47
C GLN A 312 -41.33 -2.95 4.65
N GLN A 313 -41.78 -1.70 4.77
CA GLN A 313 -42.62 -1.16 5.84
C GLN A 313 -42.01 -1.32 7.27
N LYS A 314 -40.69 -1.51 7.38
CA LYS A 314 -39.99 -1.70 8.66
C LYS A 314 -39.60 -0.34 9.27
N LEU A 315 -40.61 0.48 9.60
CA LEU A 315 -40.42 1.88 9.99
C LEU A 315 -39.50 2.09 11.22
N GLY A 316 -39.37 1.09 12.11
CA GLY A 316 -38.37 1.09 13.19
C GLY A 316 -36.92 0.97 12.69
N ASN A 317 -36.66 0.13 11.68
CA ASN A 317 -35.35 0.03 11.02
C ASN A 317 -34.98 1.37 10.36
N VAL A 318 -35.95 2.03 9.72
CA VAL A 318 -35.78 3.36 9.11
C VAL A 318 -35.31 4.38 10.15
N THR A 319 -35.91 4.40 11.35
CA THR A 319 -35.44 5.27 12.44
C THR A 319 -34.04 4.91 12.92
N ALA A 320 -33.73 3.62 13.09
CA ALA A 320 -32.39 3.17 13.50
C ALA A 320 -31.30 3.52 12.48
N ILE A 321 -31.63 3.56 11.18
CA ILE A 321 -30.74 4.06 10.12
C ILE A 321 -30.57 5.58 10.22
N TYR A 322 -31.65 6.33 10.47
CA TYR A 322 -31.55 7.78 10.69
C TYR A 322 -30.70 8.12 11.92
N ASP A 323 -30.88 7.43 13.04
CA ASP A 323 -30.10 7.66 14.26
C ASP A 323 -28.60 7.39 14.08
N ARG A 324 -28.22 6.55 13.09
CA ARG A 324 -26.82 6.34 12.67
C ARG A 324 -26.33 7.47 11.75
N ILE A 325 -26.99 7.72 10.63
CA ILE A 325 -26.51 8.69 9.62
C ILE A 325 -26.50 10.14 10.15
N LEU A 326 -27.42 10.50 11.05
CA LEU A 326 -27.47 11.86 11.63
C LEU A 326 -26.24 12.19 12.48
N GLY A 327 -25.47 11.19 12.94
CA GLY A 327 -24.16 11.36 13.58
C GLY A 327 -22.96 11.29 12.65
N ILE A 328 -23.14 11.07 11.34
CA ILE A 328 -22.03 10.87 10.37
C ILE A 328 -21.90 12.10 9.46
N PRO A 329 -20.70 12.72 9.37
CA PRO A 329 -20.44 13.83 8.45
C PRO A 329 -20.60 13.41 6.99
N THR A 330 -21.61 13.95 6.32
CA THR A 330 -22.01 13.63 4.93
C THR A 330 -22.32 14.91 4.15
N GLN A 331 -22.26 14.86 2.82
CA GLN A 331 -22.44 16.04 1.97
C GLN A 331 -23.87 16.59 2.05
N LEU A 332 -24.88 15.73 2.21
CA LEU A 332 -26.30 16.08 2.24
C LEU A 332 -26.93 15.88 3.64
N TYR A 333 -26.14 15.94 4.72
CA TYR A 333 -26.56 15.80 6.12
C TYR A 333 -27.88 16.54 6.47
N SER A 334 -28.06 17.76 5.96
CA SER A 334 -29.26 18.59 6.13
C SER A 334 -30.50 18.06 5.39
N GLN A 335 -30.33 17.39 4.25
CA GLN A 335 -31.43 16.72 3.54
C GLN A 335 -31.86 15.45 4.27
N HIS A 336 -30.92 14.65 4.77
CA HIS A 336 -31.22 13.45 5.57
C HIS A 336 -32.03 13.81 6.81
N PHE A 337 -31.66 14.91 7.48
CA PHE A 337 -32.38 15.41 8.64
C PHE A 337 -33.76 16.00 8.31
N GLN A 338 -33.95 16.61 7.13
CA GLN A 338 -35.30 16.98 6.69
C GLN A 338 -36.17 15.74 6.43
N ARG A 339 -35.65 14.72 5.72
CA ARG A 339 -36.40 13.48 5.48
C ARG A 339 -36.71 12.71 6.77
N PHE A 340 -35.84 12.80 7.79
CA PHE A 340 -36.14 12.31 9.14
C PHE A 340 -37.33 13.03 9.77
N LYS A 341 -37.39 14.37 9.68
CA LYS A 341 -38.56 15.15 10.17
C LYS A 341 -39.83 14.76 9.41
N ASP A 342 -39.74 14.58 8.10
CA ASP A 342 -40.86 14.16 7.25
C ASP A 342 -41.35 12.73 7.65
N HIS A 343 -40.44 11.79 7.90
CA HIS A 343 -40.72 10.44 8.41
C HIS A 343 -41.45 10.45 9.76
N VAL A 344 -40.98 11.27 10.71
CA VAL A 344 -41.59 11.41 12.04
C VAL A 344 -42.98 12.08 11.98
N GLN A 345 -43.17 13.06 11.09
CA GLN A 345 -44.44 13.78 10.91
C GLN A 345 -45.48 12.99 10.12
N THR A 346 -45.06 12.12 9.18
CA THR A 346 -45.98 11.28 8.39
C THR A 346 -46.42 10.04 9.16
N ASN A 347 -45.53 9.41 9.92
CA ASN A 347 -45.79 8.14 10.60
C ASN A 347 -46.29 8.30 12.05
N HIS A 348 -46.87 7.23 12.60
CA HIS A 348 -47.32 7.20 13.99
C HIS A 348 -46.20 6.62 14.90
N PRO A 349 -45.85 7.26 16.05
CA PRO A 349 -44.68 6.90 16.86
C PRO A 349 -44.53 5.42 17.24
N ARG A 350 -45.63 4.69 17.47
CA ARG A 350 -45.60 3.23 17.76
C ARG A 350 -45.00 2.35 16.66
N HIS A 351 -44.89 2.82 15.42
CA HIS A 351 -44.35 2.01 14.32
C HIS A 351 -42.88 2.29 14.04
N PHE A 352 -42.34 3.41 14.54
CA PHE A 352 -40.99 3.87 14.24
C PHE A 352 -40.08 4.01 15.48
N LEU A 353 -40.63 3.95 16.70
CA LEU A 353 -39.88 3.86 17.95
C LEU A 353 -39.85 2.42 18.47
N SER A 354 -38.87 2.09 19.32
CA SER A 354 -38.90 0.84 20.11
C SER A 354 -40.01 0.90 21.17
N GLU A 355 -40.46 -0.26 21.69
CA GLU A 355 -41.44 -0.28 22.78
C GLU A 355 -40.93 0.42 24.04
N GLU A 356 -39.63 0.27 24.32
CA GLU A 356 -38.95 0.90 25.47
C GLU A 356 -38.92 2.44 25.33
N GLU A 357 -38.47 2.97 24.18
CA GLU A 357 -38.42 4.40 23.92
C GLU A 357 -39.84 5.00 23.88
N PHE A 358 -40.80 4.30 23.26
CA PHE A 358 -42.20 4.71 23.22
C PHE A 358 -42.80 4.81 24.63
N VAL A 359 -42.56 3.82 25.50
CA VAL A 359 -43.03 3.83 26.90
C VAL A 359 -42.32 4.88 27.74
N GLN A 360 -41.01 5.07 27.56
CA GLN A 360 -40.23 6.09 28.26
C GLN A 360 -40.70 7.51 27.91
N LEU A 361 -40.75 7.86 26.62
CA LEU A 361 -41.22 9.17 26.17
C LEU A 361 -42.65 9.45 26.65
N ARG A 362 -43.52 8.44 26.62
CA ARG A 362 -44.89 8.56 27.14
C ARG A 362 -44.92 8.82 28.65
N LEU A 363 -44.07 8.13 29.42
CA LEU A 363 -43.96 8.34 30.86
C LEU A 363 -43.40 9.75 31.18
N GLU A 364 -42.40 10.22 30.45
CA GLU A 364 -41.84 11.57 30.58
C GLU A 364 -42.87 12.66 30.26
N LEU A 365 -43.57 12.53 29.13
CA LEU A 365 -44.67 13.44 28.78
C LEU A 365 -45.82 13.39 29.79
N SER A 366 -46.13 12.24 30.39
CA SER A 366 -47.13 12.17 31.46
C SER A 366 -46.67 12.88 32.74
N LYS A 367 -45.39 12.79 33.10
CA LYS A 367 -44.80 13.48 34.26
C LYS A 367 -44.82 15.00 34.05
N ALA A 368 -44.47 15.46 32.85
CA ALA A 368 -44.60 16.87 32.47
C ALA A 368 -46.06 17.35 32.47
N SER A 369 -46.97 16.55 31.90
CA SER A 369 -48.40 16.90 31.82
C SER A 369 -49.08 16.94 33.19
N LEU A 370 -48.63 16.15 34.17
CA LEU A 370 -49.13 16.21 35.55
C LEU A 370 -48.87 17.56 36.24
N SER A 371 -48.01 18.42 35.68
CA SER A 371 -47.82 19.80 36.13
C SER A 371 -48.88 20.79 35.59
N GLY A 372 -49.72 20.39 34.63
CA GLY A 372 -50.74 21.24 33.98
C GLY A 372 -52.13 20.59 34.03
N MET A 373 -53.01 21.08 34.90
CA MET A 373 -54.19 20.31 35.33
C MET A 373 -55.45 20.47 34.44
N VAL A 374 -56.14 19.34 34.25
CA VAL A 374 -57.57 19.17 33.89
C VAL A 374 -58.01 19.52 32.45
N GLY A 375 -58.40 18.46 31.73
CA GLY A 375 -59.75 18.39 31.16
C GLY A 375 -59.93 18.71 29.67
N ASP A 376 -59.67 17.73 28.80
CA ASP A 376 -60.36 17.63 27.50
C ASP A 376 -60.66 16.15 27.15
N SER A 377 -61.44 15.96 26.09
CA SER A 377 -61.94 14.71 25.55
C SER A 377 -60.80 13.79 25.09
N GLY A 378 -60.95 12.49 25.34
CA GLY A 378 -59.93 11.47 25.13
C GLY A 378 -59.50 11.19 23.68
N GLU A 379 -59.93 11.98 22.70
CA GLU A 379 -59.38 11.97 21.33
C GLU A 379 -58.46 13.16 21.08
N SER A 380 -58.91 14.39 21.39
CA SER A 380 -58.04 15.58 21.42
C SER A 380 -56.75 15.32 22.20
N GLN A 381 -56.87 14.71 23.38
CA GLN A 381 -55.73 14.43 24.27
C GLN A 381 -54.78 13.35 23.71
N ARG A 382 -55.26 12.43 22.85
CA ARG A 382 -54.40 11.45 22.17
C ARG A 382 -53.68 12.06 20.97
N VAL A 383 -54.34 12.95 20.23
CA VAL A 383 -53.70 13.68 19.11
C VAL A 383 -52.59 14.59 19.63
N THR A 384 -52.80 15.32 20.72
CA THR A 384 -51.76 16.15 21.34
C THR A 384 -50.66 15.32 22.01
N GLU A 385 -50.96 14.17 22.60
CA GLU A 385 -49.95 13.21 23.08
C GLU A 385 -49.02 12.75 21.94
N ILE A 386 -49.58 12.33 20.80
CA ILE A 386 -48.81 11.90 19.61
C ILE A 386 -47.93 13.03 19.07
N GLU A 387 -48.47 14.25 18.96
CA GLU A 387 -47.73 15.37 18.40
C GLU A 387 -46.62 15.88 19.33
N ASN A 388 -46.84 15.82 20.66
CA ASN A 388 -45.79 16.06 21.65
C ASN A 388 -44.67 15.01 21.59
N MET A 389 -45.00 13.73 21.35
CA MET A 389 -43.99 12.68 21.13
C MET A 389 -43.13 12.97 19.89
N ARG A 390 -43.75 13.37 18.77
CA ARG A 390 -43.04 13.74 17.54
C ARG A 390 -42.10 14.92 17.75
N HIS A 391 -42.57 15.97 18.43
CA HIS A 391 -41.74 17.11 18.78
C HIS A 391 -40.54 16.71 19.65
N LYS A 392 -40.74 15.84 20.66
CA LYS A 392 -39.64 15.39 21.52
C LYS A 392 -38.62 14.50 20.81
N VAL A 393 -39.06 13.63 19.90
CA VAL A 393 -38.16 12.83 19.04
C VAL A 393 -37.31 13.75 18.15
N ILE A 394 -37.93 14.74 17.50
CA ILE A 394 -37.23 15.70 16.64
C ILE A 394 -36.25 16.56 17.46
N GLU A 395 -36.63 17.01 18.67
CA GLU A 395 -35.76 17.79 19.57
C GLU A 395 -34.48 17.02 19.93
N VAL A 396 -34.59 15.75 20.35
CA VAL A 396 -33.41 14.93 20.72
C VAL A 396 -32.48 14.72 19.52
N ARG A 397 -33.01 14.42 18.33
CA ARG A 397 -32.18 14.23 17.13
C ARG A 397 -31.67 15.55 16.53
N GLN A 398 -32.27 16.69 16.85
CA GLN A 398 -31.77 18.03 16.48
C GLN A 398 -30.44 18.35 17.18
N GLU A 399 -30.21 17.88 18.41
CA GLU A 399 -28.93 18.07 19.11
C GLU A 399 -27.79 17.29 18.42
N VAL A 400 -28.05 16.04 18.03
CA VAL A 400 -27.12 15.20 17.25
C VAL A 400 -26.81 15.83 15.89
N PHE A 401 -27.85 16.31 15.18
CA PHE A 401 -27.69 17.03 13.92
C PHE A 401 -26.83 18.30 14.08
N ASN A 402 -27.06 19.11 15.11
CA ASN A 402 -26.28 20.34 15.36
C ASN A 402 -24.80 20.04 15.60
N HIS A 403 -24.48 18.93 16.28
CA HIS A 403 -23.11 18.49 16.48
C HIS A 403 -22.48 18.03 15.16
N ASN A 404 -23.19 17.21 14.38
CA ASN A 404 -22.72 16.74 13.07
C ASN A 404 -22.52 17.91 12.07
N GLU A 405 -23.41 18.91 12.06
CA GLU A 405 -23.25 20.14 11.26
C GLU A 405 -21.92 20.86 11.56
N HIS A 406 -21.51 20.92 12.83
CA HIS A 406 -20.22 21.47 13.22
C HIS A 406 -19.05 20.61 12.72
N GLU A 407 -19.14 19.29 12.81
CA GLU A 407 -18.11 18.36 12.31
C GLU A 407 -18.01 18.32 10.78
N VAL A 408 -19.12 18.54 10.05
CA VAL A 408 -19.16 18.77 8.60
C VAL A 408 -18.49 20.10 8.26
N SER A 409 -18.84 21.18 8.97
CA SER A 409 -18.32 22.54 8.72
C SER A 409 -16.79 22.61 8.81
N LYS A 410 -16.19 21.92 9.81
CA LYS A 410 -14.72 21.77 9.92
C LYS A 410 -14.04 21.17 8.69
N ARG A 411 -14.76 20.31 7.94
CA ARG A 411 -14.21 19.43 6.89
C ARG A 411 -14.63 19.82 5.49
N TRP A 412 -15.66 20.66 5.35
CA TRP A 412 -16.26 21.05 4.09
C TRP A 412 -15.23 21.52 3.05
N ALA A 413 -14.30 22.41 3.44
CA ALA A 413 -13.28 22.94 2.52
C ALA A 413 -12.37 21.84 1.94
N PHE A 414 -11.97 20.86 2.76
CA PHE A 414 -11.13 19.74 2.32
C PHE A 414 -11.90 18.78 1.40
N GLU A 415 -13.14 18.42 1.76
CA GLU A 415 -14.00 17.53 0.98
C GLU A 415 -14.44 18.18 -0.34
N GLU A 416 -14.65 19.51 -0.37
CA GLU A 416 -14.86 20.26 -1.60
C GLU A 416 -13.58 20.34 -2.45
N GLY A 417 -12.40 20.43 -1.83
CA GLY A 417 -11.10 20.40 -2.50
C GLY A 417 -10.82 19.11 -3.28
N ILE A 418 -11.40 17.97 -2.87
CA ILE A 418 -11.28 16.68 -3.55
C ILE A 418 -12.13 16.68 -4.85
N LYS A 419 -11.53 17.09 -5.97
CA LYS A 419 -12.23 17.09 -7.27
C LYS A 419 -12.30 15.70 -7.93
N ARG A 420 -11.38 14.78 -7.58
CA ARG A 420 -11.41 13.37 -8.04
C ARG A 420 -11.22 12.38 -6.87
N PRO A 421 -12.30 11.83 -6.29
CA PRO A 421 -12.22 10.86 -5.17
C PRO A 421 -11.90 9.42 -5.63
N TYR A 422 -12.02 9.12 -6.92
CA TYR A 422 -11.77 7.79 -7.49
C TYR A 422 -10.38 7.65 -8.12
N PHE A 423 -9.91 6.41 -8.22
CA PHE A 423 -8.64 6.07 -8.87
C PHE A 423 -8.67 6.35 -10.39
N HIS A 424 -7.63 7.02 -10.90
CA HIS A 424 -7.33 7.07 -12.34
C HIS A 424 -5.83 7.30 -12.54
N VAL A 425 -5.24 6.58 -13.50
CA VAL A 425 -3.80 6.64 -13.86
C VAL A 425 -3.31 8.04 -14.27
N LYS A 426 -4.20 8.95 -14.70
CA LYS A 426 -3.83 10.37 -14.90
C LYS A 426 -3.42 11.00 -13.57
N ALA A 427 -2.25 11.62 -13.54
CA ALA A 427 -1.75 12.34 -12.37
C ALA A 427 -2.78 13.36 -11.84
N LEU A 428 -2.88 13.43 -10.51
CA LEU A 428 -3.55 14.53 -9.80
C LEU A 428 -2.69 15.80 -9.85
N GLU A 429 -3.36 16.94 -9.77
CA GLU A 429 -2.73 18.25 -9.63
C GLU A 429 -2.11 18.41 -8.25
N LYS A 430 -1.01 19.17 -8.15
CA LYS A 430 -0.33 19.43 -6.87
C LYS A 430 -1.25 20.07 -5.82
N THR A 431 -2.22 20.88 -6.24
CA THR A 431 -3.30 21.44 -5.40
C THR A 431 -4.09 20.36 -4.68
N GLN A 432 -4.54 19.32 -5.40
CA GLN A 432 -5.30 18.21 -4.83
C GLN A 432 -4.41 17.32 -3.94
N LEU A 433 -3.14 17.11 -4.31
CA LEU A 433 -2.18 16.38 -3.47
C LEU A 433 -1.85 17.12 -2.16
N ASN A 434 -1.79 18.45 -2.19
CA ASN A 434 -1.67 19.29 -1.00
C ASN A 434 -2.91 19.18 -0.11
N ASN A 435 -4.11 19.37 -0.68
CA ASN A 435 -5.39 19.24 0.03
C ASN A 435 -5.52 17.87 0.76
N TRP A 436 -5.12 16.77 0.12
CA TRP A 436 -5.08 15.46 0.79
C TRP A 436 -4.07 15.39 1.95
N LYS A 437 -2.90 16.03 1.85
CA LYS A 437 -1.90 16.04 2.93
C LYS A 437 -2.37 16.84 4.13
N GLU A 438 -2.91 18.03 3.86
CA GLU A 438 -3.46 18.98 4.84
C GLU A 438 -4.70 18.38 5.55
N TYR A 439 -5.58 17.71 4.81
CA TYR A 439 -6.75 17.03 5.40
C TYR A 439 -6.35 15.81 6.26
N LEU A 440 -5.38 15.02 5.80
CA LEU A 440 -4.82 13.92 6.62
C LEU A 440 -4.13 14.44 7.88
N GLU A 441 -3.39 15.56 7.81
CA GLU A 441 -2.81 16.22 8.99
C GLU A 441 -3.90 16.69 9.96
N PHE A 442 -4.98 17.31 9.45
CA PHE A 442 -6.11 17.75 10.27
C PHE A 442 -6.78 16.60 11.03
N GLU A 443 -7.13 15.48 10.38
CA GLU A 443 -7.75 14.35 11.09
C GLU A 443 -6.75 13.62 12.01
N ILE A 444 -5.44 13.59 11.70
CA ILE A 444 -4.41 13.01 12.60
C ILE A 444 -4.30 13.80 13.92
N GLU A 445 -4.52 15.11 13.88
CA GLU A 445 -4.48 15.98 15.07
C GLU A 445 -5.83 16.08 15.80
N ASN A 446 -6.96 16.00 15.08
CA ASN A 446 -8.29 16.37 15.60
C ASN A 446 -9.37 15.27 15.49
N GLY A 447 -9.10 14.16 14.78
CA GLY A 447 -10.05 13.08 14.49
C GLY A 447 -9.88 11.86 15.40
N THR A 448 -10.82 10.93 15.34
CA THR A 448 -10.64 9.61 15.98
C THR A 448 -9.78 8.70 15.08
N PRO A 449 -9.06 7.70 15.62
CA PRO A 449 -8.20 6.84 14.82
C PRO A 449 -8.93 6.04 13.74
N GLU A 450 -10.17 5.62 13.99
CA GLU A 450 -11.05 5.00 13.00
C GLU A 450 -11.25 5.92 11.79
N ARG A 451 -11.49 7.21 12.05
CA ARG A 451 -11.70 8.23 11.02
C ARG A 451 -10.41 8.53 10.25
N VAL A 452 -9.25 8.51 10.92
CA VAL A 452 -7.93 8.65 10.26
C VAL A 452 -7.65 7.46 9.35
N VAL A 453 -7.88 6.23 9.80
CA VAL A 453 -7.74 4.99 9.01
C VAL A 453 -8.65 5.04 7.77
N VAL A 454 -9.92 5.39 7.93
CA VAL A 454 -10.87 5.56 6.82
C VAL A 454 -10.39 6.63 5.85
N LEU A 455 -9.94 7.81 6.32
CA LEU A 455 -9.46 8.86 5.42
C LEU A 455 -8.18 8.45 4.68
N PHE A 456 -7.27 7.69 5.30
CA PHE A 456 -6.11 7.15 4.61
C PHE A 456 -6.51 6.19 3.49
N GLU A 457 -7.40 5.23 3.71
CA GLU A 457 -7.86 4.32 2.66
C GLU A 457 -8.63 5.05 1.53
N ARG A 458 -9.48 6.05 1.86
CA ARG A 458 -10.08 6.96 0.85
C ARG A 458 -9.02 7.69 0.03
N CYS A 459 -8.02 8.25 0.68
CA CYS A 459 -6.91 8.95 0.03
C CYS A 459 -6.13 8.00 -0.88
N LEU A 460 -5.82 6.78 -0.42
CA LEU A 460 -5.05 5.80 -1.18
C LEU A 460 -5.81 5.27 -2.40
N ILE A 461 -7.15 5.29 -2.43
CA ILE A 461 -7.93 5.05 -3.66
C ILE A 461 -7.62 6.13 -4.71
N ALA A 462 -7.77 7.42 -4.38
CA ALA A 462 -7.49 8.50 -5.32
C ALA A 462 -5.98 8.63 -5.69
N CYS A 463 -5.10 8.34 -4.73
CA CYS A 463 -3.67 8.62 -4.76
C CYS A 463 -2.77 7.37 -4.83
N ALA A 464 -3.28 6.21 -5.25
CA ALA A 464 -2.54 4.92 -5.22
C ALA A 464 -1.16 4.95 -5.90
N LEU A 465 -0.93 5.83 -6.88
CA LEU A 465 0.35 5.95 -7.60
C LEU A 465 1.41 6.83 -6.88
N TYR A 466 1.09 7.38 -5.71
CA TYR A 466 1.92 8.33 -4.97
C TYR A 466 2.49 7.69 -3.70
N GLU A 467 3.74 7.20 -3.77
CA GLU A 467 4.42 6.49 -2.67
C GLU A 467 4.47 7.27 -1.35
N GLU A 468 4.47 8.61 -1.41
CA GLU A 468 4.44 9.50 -0.24
C GLU A 468 3.22 9.31 0.68
N PHE A 469 2.04 8.95 0.17
CA PHE A 469 0.85 8.72 1.00
C PHE A 469 0.88 7.34 1.67
N TRP A 470 1.33 6.31 0.94
CA TRP A 470 1.53 4.96 1.51
C TRP A 470 2.57 4.98 2.63
N ILE A 471 3.68 5.71 2.44
CA ILE A 471 4.72 5.89 3.47
C ILE A 471 4.17 6.69 4.67
N LYS A 472 3.34 7.71 4.45
CA LYS A 472 2.69 8.44 5.55
C LYS A 472 1.70 7.56 6.34
N TYR A 473 0.95 6.69 5.66
CA TYR A 473 0.02 5.77 6.32
C TYR A 473 0.75 4.68 7.10
N ALA A 474 1.79 4.07 6.52
CA ALA A 474 2.65 3.12 7.23
C ALA A 474 3.24 3.75 8.50
N LYS A 475 3.77 4.98 8.43
CA LYS A 475 4.28 5.71 9.60
C LYS A 475 3.23 6.08 10.64
N TYR A 476 1.98 6.30 10.24
CA TYR A 476 0.88 6.45 11.19
C TYR A 476 0.64 5.11 11.94
N LEU A 477 0.61 3.98 11.22
CA LEU A 477 0.40 2.66 11.81
C LEU A 477 1.60 2.08 12.60
N GLU A 478 2.82 2.62 12.44
CA GLU A 478 4.02 2.18 13.19
C GLU A 478 3.84 2.24 14.71
N GLY A 479 3.00 3.15 15.22
CA GLY A 479 2.67 3.26 16.65
C GLY A 479 1.52 2.35 17.12
N TYR A 480 0.86 1.61 16.22
CA TYR A 480 -0.42 0.96 16.48
C TYR A 480 -0.48 -0.52 16.09
N SER A 481 0.00 -0.92 14.91
CA SER A 481 -0.11 -2.31 14.45
C SER A 481 0.98 -2.66 13.43
N THR A 482 1.88 -3.57 13.82
CA THR A 482 2.96 -4.06 12.95
C THR A 482 2.42 -4.83 11.73
N GLU A 483 1.35 -5.61 11.89
CA GLU A 483 0.69 -6.27 10.76
C GLU A 483 -0.09 -5.28 9.88
N GLY A 484 -0.66 -4.22 10.46
CA GLY A 484 -1.19 -3.09 9.71
C GLY A 484 -0.14 -2.45 8.80
N VAL A 485 1.05 -2.15 9.33
CA VAL A 485 2.19 -1.63 8.56
C VAL A 485 2.62 -2.60 7.46
N ARG A 486 2.76 -3.90 7.78
CA ARG A 486 3.08 -4.96 6.81
C ARG A 486 2.05 -5.02 5.68
N HIS A 487 0.77 -5.02 6.00
CA HIS A 487 -0.31 -5.02 5.02
C HIS A 487 -0.23 -3.81 4.09
N VAL A 488 -0.04 -2.60 4.65
CA VAL A 488 0.09 -1.35 3.87
C VAL A 488 1.29 -1.40 2.93
N TYR A 489 2.47 -1.81 3.40
CA TYR A 489 3.64 -1.96 2.54
C TYR A 489 3.45 -3.02 1.46
N LYS A 490 2.91 -4.20 1.80
CA LYS A 490 2.64 -5.30 0.85
C LYS A 490 1.65 -4.86 -0.24
N LYS A 491 0.54 -4.23 0.15
CA LYS A 491 -0.49 -3.66 -0.75
C LYS A 491 0.10 -2.59 -1.67
N ALA A 492 0.91 -1.67 -1.13
CA ALA A 492 1.60 -0.66 -1.92
C ALA A 492 2.60 -1.27 -2.92
N CYS A 493 3.47 -2.17 -2.46
CA CYS A 493 4.63 -2.64 -3.22
C CYS A 493 4.28 -3.74 -4.24
N THR A 494 3.34 -4.64 -3.94
CA THR A 494 3.00 -5.77 -4.83
C THR A 494 1.96 -5.42 -5.89
N VAL A 495 0.99 -4.54 -5.57
CA VAL A 495 -0.13 -4.20 -6.46
C VAL A 495 0.14 -2.90 -7.22
N HIS A 496 0.30 -1.79 -6.50
CA HIS A 496 0.26 -0.46 -7.10
C HIS A 496 1.64 0.03 -7.59
N LEU A 497 2.69 -0.19 -6.80
CA LEU A 497 4.01 0.43 -6.95
C LEU A 497 5.19 -0.56 -7.12
N PRO A 498 5.10 -1.65 -7.93
CA PRO A 498 6.16 -2.66 -8.05
C PRO A 498 7.50 -2.12 -8.57
N LYS A 499 7.49 -1.02 -9.34
CA LYS A 499 8.70 -0.39 -9.89
C LYS A 499 9.19 0.84 -9.11
N LYS A 500 8.73 1.07 -7.88
CA LYS A 500 9.14 2.19 -7.03
C LYS A 500 10.14 1.74 -5.95
N PRO A 501 11.47 1.96 -6.13
CA PRO A 501 12.45 1.38 -5.23
C PRO A 501 12.43 1.98 -3.81
N ALA A 502 12.01 3.24 -3.63
CA ALA A 502 12.08 3.89 -2.32
C ALA A 502 11.17 3.23 -1.28
N ILE A 503 9.91 2.94 -1.64
CA ILE A 503 8.95 2.30 -0.73
C ILE A 503 9.28 0.82 -0.46
N HIS A 504 9.77 0.07 -1.45
CA HIS A 504 10.25 -1.31 -1.25
C HIS A 504 11.47 -1.37 -0.32
N LEU A 505 12.36 -0.38 -0.38
CA LEU A 505 13.52 -0.28 0.51
C LEU A 505 13.16 0.13 1.94
N LEU A 506 12.03 0.82 2.14
CA LEU A 506 11.45 1.05 3.46
C LEU A 506 10.76 -0.22 3.99
N TRP A 507 10.00 -0.93 3.16
CA TRP A 507 9.39 -2.21 3.53
C TRP A 507 10.44 -3.24 3.97
N ALA A 508 11.50 -3.45 3.18
CA ALA A 508 12.57 -4.37 3.55
C ALA A 508 13.34 -3.95 4.83
N ALA A 509 13.44 -2.64 5.10
CA ALA A 509 14.02 -2.15 6.36
C ALA A 509 13.07 -2.33 7.56
N PHE A 510 11.75 -2.22 7.35
CA PHE A 510 10.73 -2.53 8.34
C PHE A 510 10.73 -4.02 8.69
N GLU A 511 10.72 -4.92 7.72
CA GLU A 511 10.77 -6.38 8.00
C GLU A 511 12.08 -6.77 8.70
N GLU A 512 13.21 -6.18 8.31
CA GLU A 512 14.49 -6.32 9.02
C GLU A 512 14.40 -5.86 10.48
N GLN A 513 13.73 -4.73 10.76
CA GLN A 513 13.48 -4.23 12.11
C GLN A 513 12.52 -5.12 12.92
N GLN A 514 11.55 -5.78 12.27
CA GLN A 514 10.70 -6.80 12.89
C GLN A 514 11.37 -8.19 12.98
N GLY A 515 12.64 -8.32 12.59
CA GLY A 515 13.38 -9.59 12.62
C GLY A 515 12.99 -10.61 11.53
N SER A 516 12.17 -10.22 10.55
CA SER A 516 11.70 -11.05 9.44
C SER A 516 12.68 -10.97 8.25
N ILE A 517 13.87 -11.55 8.44
CA ILE A 517 15.03 -11.33 7.57
C ILE A 517 14.85 -11.98 6.19
N GLU A 518 14.22 -13.15 6.14
CA GLU A 518 13.93 -13.91 4.92
C GLU A 518 12.97 -13.14 4.00
N GLU A 519 11.98 -12.44 4.57
CA GLU A 519 11.10 -11.53 3.83
C GLU A 519 11.86 -10.30 3.34
N ALA A 520 12.70 -9.68 4.17
CA ALA A 520 13.57 -8.58 3.74
C ALA A 520 14.49 -8.98 2.56
N GLN A 521 15.04 -10.19 2.58
CA GLN A 521 15.80 -10.77 1.46
C GLN A 521 14.92 -10.98 0.21
N SER A 522 13.72 -11.55 0.38
CA SER A 522 12.75 -11.83 -0.67
C SER A 522 12.31 -10.55 -1.40
N ILE A 523 11.91 -9.52 -0.65
CA ILE A 523 11.50 -8.20 -1.15
C ILE A 523 12.61 -7.59 -2.01
N LEU A 524 13.85 -7.55 -1.51
CA LEU A 524 14.96 -6.94 -2.24
C LEU A 524 15.38 -7.74 -3.47
N LYS A 525 15.27 -9.07 -3.44
CA LYS A 525 15.51 -9.95 -4.60
C LYS A 525 14.45 -9.76 -5.68
N SER A 526 13.18 -9.64 -5.28
CA SER A 526 12.05 -9.36 -6.18
C SER A 526 12.16 -7.97 -6.81
N LEU A 527 12.52 -6.95 -6.03
CA LEU A 527 12.78 -5.59 -6.51
C LEU A 527 13.95 -5.55 -7.52
N GLU A 528 15.02 -6.30 -7.27
CA GLU A 528 16.16 -6.35 -8.19
C GLU A 528 15.83 -7.06 -9.52
N ALA A 529 15.01 -8.13 -9.48
CA ALA A 529 14.48 -8.75 -10.69
C ALA A 529 13.53 -7.81 -11.46
N SER A 530 12.76 -6.99 -10.73
CA SER A 530 11.81 -6.01 -11.29
C SER A 530 12.49 -4.75 -11.84
N ILE A 531 13.67 -4.37 -11.32
CA ILE A 531 14.45 -3.21 -11.74
C ILE A 531 15.96 -3.56 -11.87
N PRO A 532 16.36 -4.36 -12.89
CA PRO A 532 17.74 -4.84 -13.02
C PRO A 532 18.78 -3.73 -13.18
N GLY A 533 19.91 -3.88 -12.48
CA GLY A 533 21.05 -2.94 -12.53
C GLY A 533 20.94 -1.72 -11.61
N LEU A 534 19.87 -1.58 -10.82
CA LEU A 534 19.72 -0.48 -9.87
C LEU A 534 20.64 -0.66 -8.64
N ALA A 535 21.84 -0.08 -8.73
CA ALA A 535 22.95 -0.26 -7.77
C ALA A 535 22.58 -0.09 -6.27
N MET A 536 21.64 0.80 -5.94
CA MET A 536 21.16 1.00 -4.57
C MET A 536 20.43 -0.22 -3.98
N VAL A 537 19.76 -1.04 -4.80
CA VAL A 537 19.09 -2.28 -4.36
C VAL A 537 20.12 -3.36 -4.06
N ARG A 538 21.05 -3.61 -4.99
CA ARG A 538 22.18 -4.53 -4.79
C ARG A 538 23.00 -4.17 -3.53
N LEU A 539 23.26 -2.88 -3.29
CA LEU A 539 23.94 -2.42 -2.09
C LEU A 539 23.10 -2.52 -0.80
N ARG A 540 21.77 -2.48 -0.87
CA ARG A 540 20.91 -2.80 0.29
C ARG A 540 21.00 -4.29 0.63
N ARG A 541 20.87 -5.19 -0.36
CA ARG A 541 21.03 -6.65 -0.18
C ARG A 541 22.37 -6.99 0.48
N VAL A 542 23.48 -6.55 -0.11
CA VAL A 542 24.84 -6.72 0.44
C VAL A 542 24.99 -6.15 1.86
N SER A 543 24.20 -5.13 2.23
CA SER A 543 24.24 -4.54 3.58
C SER A 543 23.37 -5.25 4.61
N LEU A 544 22.27 -5.89 4.17
CA LEU A 544 21.46 -6.81 4.96
C LEU A 544 22.30 -8.04 5.33
N GLU A 545 22.82 -8.76 4.33
CA GLU A 545 23.66 -9.96 4.54
C GLU A 545 24.85 -9.68 5.47
N ARG A 546 25.51 -8.52 5.30
CA ARG A 546 26.63 -8.11 6.16
C ARG A 546 26.22 -7.86 7.62
N ARG A 547 25.00 -7.38 7.90
CA ARG A 547 24.53 -7.17 9.28
C ARG A 547 24.18 -8.49 9.98
N HIS A 548 23.64 -9.46 9.24
CA HIS A 548 23.32 -10.79 9.78
C HIS A 548 24.50 -11.79 9.75
N GLY A 549 25.69 -11.34 9.34
CA GLY A 549 26.92 -12.16 9.37
C GLY A 549 27.16 -13.04 8.14
N ASN A 550 26.28 -12.99 7.13
CA ASN A 550 26.38 -13.72 5.87
C ASN A 550 27.44 -13.12 4.94
N LEU A 551 28.70 -13.06 5.40
CA LEU A 551 29.80 -12.38 4.73
C LEU A 551 30.22 -13.03 3.41
N GLU A 552 29.88 -14.30 3.19
CA GLU A 552 30.12 -15.03 1.94
C GLU A 552 29.09 -14.65 0.87
N GLU A 553 27.78 -14.64 1.19
CA GLU A 553 26.74 -14.14 0.29
C GLU A 553 26.92 -12.64 -0.01
N ALA A 554 27.30 -11.85 0.99
CA ALA A 554 27.66 -10.44 0.80
C ALA A 554 28.90 -10.24 -0.11
N GLU A 555 29.77 -11.23 -0.27
CA GLU A 555 30.87 -11.24 -1.25
C GLU A 555 30.38 -11.76 -2.62
N ALA A 556 29.59 -12.84 -2.66
CA ALA A 556 29.01 -13.42 -3.87
C ALA A 556 28.14 -12.41 -4.64
N LEU A 557 27.23 -11.71 -3.95
CA LEU A 557 26.37 -10.68 -4.53
C LEU A 557 27.16 -9.53 -5.17
N LEU A 558 28.35 -9.18 -4.65
CA LEU A 558 29.21 -8.17 -5.25
C LEU A 558 30.00 -8.70 -6.45
N ARG A 559 30.37 -9.98 -6.46
CA ARG A 559 31.01 -10.66 -7.60
C ARG A 559 30.05 -10.79 -8.78
N GLU A 560 28.84 -11.28 -8.53
CA GLU A 560 27.75 -11.34 -9.52
C GLU A 560 27.44 -9.94 -10.09
N ALA A 561 27.45 -8.89 -9.26
CA ALA A 561 27.28 -7.51 -9.70
C ALA A 561 28.46 -6.96 -10.53
N MET A 562 29.68 -7.47 -10.33
CA MET A 562 30.84 -7.16 -11.18
C MET A 562 30.79 -7.91 -12.52
N GLU A 563 30.21 -9.10 -12.56
CA GLU A 563 30.09 -9.96 -13.75
C GLU A 563 28.90 -9.58 -14.65
N SER A 564 27.79 -9.10 -14.06
CA SER A 564 26.60 -8.58 -14.74
C SER A 564 26.68 -7.09 -15.12
N ALA A 565 27.76 -6.40 -14.72
CA ALA A 565 27.99 -4.99 -15.03
C ALA A 565 28.09 -4.75 -16.54
N LYS A 566 27.39 -3.72 -17.05
CA LYS A 566 27.36 -3.40 -18.49
C LYS A 566 28.59 -2.61 -18.92
N ASN A 567 29.09 -1.76 -18.02
CA ASN A 567 30.19 -0.85 -18.27
C ASN A 567 31.37 -1.10 -17.31
N ALA A 568 32.60 -0.88 -17.78
CA ALA A 568 33.81 -0.96 -16.94
C ALA A 568 33.71 -0.08 -15.67
N THR A 569 33.09 1.10 -15.78
CA THR A 569 32.86 2.01 -14.64
C THR A 569 31.93 1.44 -13.56
N GLU A 570 30.98 0.57 -13.92
CA GLU A 570 30.11 -0.17 -13.00
C GLU A 570 30.87 -1.33 -12.36
N THR A 571 31.66 -2.08 -13.14
CA THR A 571 32.57 -3.12 -12.62
C THR A 571 33.53 -2.54 -11.59
N SER A 572 34.17 -1.41 -11.91
CA SER A 572 35.07 -0.66 -11.02
C SER A 572 34.38 -0.15 -9.75
N PHE A 573 33.10 0.22 -9.83
CA PHE A 573 32.31 0.61 -8.66
C PHE A 573 32.07 -0.54 -7.70
N TYR A 574 31.60 -1.69 -8.19
CA TYR A 574 31.39 -2.87 -7.35
C TYR A 574 32.70 -3.45 -6.81
N ALA A 575 33.79 -3.42 -7.61
CA ALA A 575 35.13 -3.80 -7.16
C ALA A 575 35.62 -2.96 -5.97
N VAL A 576 35.43 -1.64 -5.99
CA VAL A 576 35.74 -0.76 -4.84
C VAL A 576 34.90 -1.13 -3.60
N LYS A 577 33.61 -1.45 -3.77
CA LYS A 577 32.73 -1.84 -2.66
C LYS A 577 33.17 -3.19 -2.05
N LEU A 578 33.51 -4.16 -2.90
CA LEU A 578 34.02 -5.47 -2.49
C LEU A 578 35.37 -5.35 -1.76
N ALA A 579 36.33 -4.62 -2.33
CA ALA A 579 37.63 -4.39 -1.71
C ALA A 579 37.51 -3.70 -0.33
N ARG A 580 36.60 -2.71 -0.19
CA ARG A 580 36.33 -2.07 1.11
C ARG A 580 35.71 -3.03 2.13
N GLN A 581 34.80 -3.93 1.72
CA GLN A 581 34.24 -4.96 2.59
C GLN A 581 35.33 -5.96 3.04
N LEU A 582 36.12 -6.46 2.10
CA LEU A 582 37.24 -7.36 2.36
C LEU A 582 38.28 -6.72 3.31
N MET A 583 38.61 -5.44 3.11
CA MET A 583 39.58 -4.69 3.91
C MET A 583 39.07 -4.35 5.32
N LYS A 584 37.92 -3.68 5.45
CA LYS A 584 37.47 -3.11 6.73
C LYS A 584 36.67 -4.10 7.58
N VAL A 585 35.98 -5.06 6.95
CA VAL A 585 35.11 -6.05 7.62
C VAL A 585 35.83 -7.38 7.79
N GLN A 586 36.15 -8.08 6.69
CA GLN A 586 36.84 -9.38 6.75
C GLN A 586 38.34 -9.29 7.13
N ARG A 587 38.91 -8.07 7.20
CA ARG A 587 40.36 -7.81 7.45
C ARG A 587 41.33 -8.50 6.46
N SER A 588 40.82 -8.97 5.33
CA SER A 588 41.58 -9.75 4.34
C SER A 588 42.26 -8.84 3.31
N LEU A 589 43.32 -8.15 3.74
CA LEU A 589 44.07 -7.20 2.91
C LEU A 589 44.59 -7.83 1.60
N GLY A 590 44.99 -9.11 1.63
CA GLY A 590 45.45 -9.84 0.44
C GLY A 590 44.34 -10.04 -0.60
N LYS A 591 43.15 -10.50 -0.19
CA LYS A 591 41.97 -10.59 -1.08
C LYS A 591 41.60 -9.21 -1.63
N ALA A 592 41.56 -8.18 -0.76
CA ALA A 592 41.17 -6.82 -1.13
C ALA A 592 42.14 -6.19 -2.14
N ARG A 593 43.47 -6.34 -1.95
CA ARG A 593 44.49 -5.91 -2.91
C ARG A 593 44.31 -6.61 -4.25
N LYS A 594 44.10 -7.94 -4.25
CA LYS A 594 43.85 -8.70 -5.49
C LYS A 594 42.63 -8.16 -6.24
N VAL A 595 41.48 -8.01 -5.59
CA VAL A 595 40.25 -7.48 -6.23
C VAL A 595 40.47 -6.10 -6.87
N LEU A 596 41.30 -5.24 -6.28
CA LEU A 596 41.63 -3.94 -6.86
C LEU A 596 42.57 -4.05 -8.06
N LEU A 597 43.57 -4.95 -8.02
CA LEU A 597 44.46 -5.19 -9.16
C LEU A 597 43.72 -5.85 -10.34
N ASP A 598 42.94 -6.90 -10.09
CA ASP A 598 42.07 -7.59 -11.07
C ASP A 598 41.07 -6.61 -11.74
N ALA A 599 40.69 -5.53 -11.04
CA ALA A 599 39.84 -4.47 -11.57
C ALA A 599 40.62 -3.38 -12.32
N ILE A 600 41.82 -3.00 -11.86
CA ILE A 600 42.70 -2.05 -12.55
C ILE A 600 43.14 -2.60 -13.91
N GLU A 601 43.39 -3.90 -14.04
CA GLU A 601 43.69 -4.52 -15.34
C GLU A 601 42.56 -4.33 -16.36
N LYS A 602 41.30 -4.31 -15.90
CA LYS A 602 40.09 -4.09 -16.72
C LYS A 602 39.76 -2.61 -16.95
N ASP A 603 40.06 -1.73 -15.99
CA ASP A 603 39.79 -0.30 -16.04
C ASP A 603 40.98 0.52 -15.50
N GLN A 604 41.97 0.71 -16.38
CA GLN A 604 43.15 1.54 -16.10
C GLN A 604 42.84 3.05 -16.13
N THR A 605 41.57 3.44 -16.30
CA THR A 605 41.14 4.85 -16.46
C THR A 605 40.45 5.42 -15.22
N SER A 606 40.07 4.58 -14.26
CA SER A 606 39.33 4.98 -13.06
C SER A 606 40.25 5.37 -11.89
N PRO A 607 40.39 6.66 -11.55
CA PRO A 607 41.16 7.09 -10.38
C PRO A 607 40.60 6.55 -9.06
N LYS A 608 39.32 6.16 -9.02
CA LYS A 608 38.70 5.57 -7.83
C LYS A 608 39.33 4.22 -7.45
N LEU A 609 39.78 3.41 -8.41
CA LEU A 609 40.46 2.15 -8.13
C LEU A 609 41.83 2.41 -7.49
N TYR A 610 42.66 3.23 -8.14
CA TYR A 610 43.98 3.61 -7.63
C TYR A 610 43.91 4.29 -6.25
N LEU A 611 42.92 5.16 -5.99
CA LEU A 611 42.73 5.79 -4.68
C LEU A 611 42.37 4.76 -3.57
N ASN A 612 41.60 3.71 -3.89
CA ASN A 612 41.25 2.67 -2.91
C ASN A 612 42.39 1.67 -2.70
N LEU A 613 43.23 1.44 -3.72
CA LEU A 613 44.46 0.67 -3.57
C LEU A 613 45.47 1.43 -2.70
N LEU A 614 45.63 2.74 -2.94
CA LEU A 614 46.43 3.63 -2.10
C LEU A 614 45.92 3.62 -0.65
N GLU A 615 44.60 3.78 -0.44
CA GLU A 615 43.98 3.67 0.89
C GLU A 615 44.32 2.34 1.57
N LEU A 616 44.31 1.22 0.85
CA LEU A 616 44.62 -0.11 1.40
C LEU A 616 46.05 -0.22 1.94
N GLU A 617 47.04 0.35 1.25
CA GLU A 617 48.44 0.30 1.72
C GLU A 617 48.71 1.31 2.85
N TYR A 618 48.11 2.51 2.82
CA TYR A 618 48.15 3.47 3.94
C TYR A 618 47.44 2.98 5.22
N ASN A 619 46.58 1.95 5.15
CA ASN A 619 46.00 1.30 6.34
C ASN A 619 46.97 0.30 7.03
N ARG A 620 48.19 0.15 6.52
CA ARG A 620 49.27 -0.64 7.13
C ARG A 620 50.28 0.28 7.82
N ASP A 621 51.34 -0.28 8.40
CA ASP A 621 52.51 0.51 8.78
C ASP A 621 53.12 1.13 7.52
N VAL A 622 53.04 2.45 7.44
CA VAL A 622 53.50 3.28 6.33
C VAL A 622 55.00 3.09 6.07
N THR A 623 55.81 2.99 7.12
CA THR A 623 57.27 2.84 7.01
C THR A 623 57.67 1.46 6.48
N GLN A 624 56.88 0.43 6.80
CA GLN A 624 57.12 -0.95 6.33
C GLN A 624 56.56 -1.21 4.92
N ASN A 625 55.66 -0.36 4.42
CA ASN A 625 55.00 -0.52 3.12
C ASN A 625 55.35 0.62 2.14
N GLU A 626 56.36 1.46 2.42
CA GLU A 626 56.79 2.59 1.57
C GLU A 626 56.97 2.17 0.10
N ALA A 627 57.69 1.07 -0.16
CA ALA A 627 57.91 0.56 -1.51
C ALA A 627 56.61 0.13 -2.24
N GLU A 628 55.62 -0.37 -1.50
CA GLU A 628 54.31 -0.77 -2.03
C GLU A 628 53.42 0.46 -2.30
N ILE A 629 53.48 1.48 -1.43
CA ILE A 629 52.81 2.77 -1.61
C ILE A 629 53.37 3.50 -2.84
N LEU A 630 54.70 3.55 -2.98
CA LEU A 630 55.36 4.12 -4.17
C LEU A 630 55.02 3.33 -5.43
N ALA A 631 55.02 2.00 -5.41
CA ALA A 631 54.56 1.18 -6.54
C ALA A 631 53.08 1.39 -6.90
N CYS A 632 52.24 1.84 -5.95
CA CYS A 632 50.86 2.26 -6.22
C CYS A 632 50.80 3.64 -6.89
N PHE A 633 51.58 4.61 -6.41
CA PHE A 633 51.71 5.92 -7.06
C PHE A 633 52.26 5.80 -8.49
N ASP A 634 53.35 5.07 -8.71
CA ASP A 634 53.98 4.89 -10.02
C ASP A 634 53.04 4.21 -11.02
N ARG A 635 52.26 3.22 -10.57
CA ARG A 635 51.23 2.57 -11.39
C ARG A 635 50.07 3.51 -11.73
N ALA A 636 49.72 4.45 -10.85
CA ALA A 636 48.73 5.49 -11.14
C ALA A 636 49.28 6.55 -12.11
N LEU A 637 50.57 6.90 -12.03
CA LEU A 637 51.21 7.93 -12.87
C LEU A 637 51.50 7.45 -14.30
N ASN A 638 51.85 6.18 -14.46
CA ASN A 638 52.04 5.52 -15.76
C ASN A 638 50.73 5.03 -16.43
N SER A 639 49.58 5.23 -15.78
CA SER A 639 48.26 4.83 -16.32
C SER A 639 47.80 5.74 -17.49
N PRO A 640 46.84 5.29 -18.31
CA PRO A 640 46.15 6.12 -19.29
C PRO A 640 45.11 7.09 -18.67
N MET A 641 45.13 7.32 -17.34
CA MET A 641 44.18 8.22 -16.67
C MET A 641 44.27 9.69 -17.18
N PRO A 642 43.17 10.47 -17.04
CA PRO A 642 43.17 11.90 -17.31
C PRO A 642 44.32 12.64 -16.61
N LEU A 643 44.96 13.57 -17.32
CA LEU A 643 46.18 14.25 -16.86
C LEU A 643 45.98 14.99 -15.53
N GLU A 644 44.79 15.53 -15.29
CA GLU A 644 44.41 16.17 -14.01
C GLU A 644 44.36 15.18 -12.85
N SER A 645 43.87 13.95 -13.08
CA SER A 645 43.90 12.88 -12.06
C SER A 645 45.33 12.40 -11.79
N ARG A 646 46.16 12.27 -12.83
CA ARG A 646 47.57 11.87 -12.68
C ARG A 646 48.40 12.94 -11.96
N LEU A 647 48.15 14.23 -12.24
CA LEU A 647 48.74 15.35 -11.51
C LEU A 647 48.38 15.32 -10.01
N LEU A 648 47.15 14.97 -9.67
CA LEU A 648 46.71 14.81 -8.27
C LEU A 648 47.40 13.62 -7.56
N PHE A 649 47.71 12.54 -8.28
CA PHE A 649 48.56 11.45 -7.76
C PHE A 649 50.02 11.89 -7.60
N ALA A 650 50.56 12.70 -8.52
CA ALA A 650 51.94 13.20 -8.44
C ALA A 650 52.11 14.13 -7.24
N GLN A 651 51.14 15.01 -6.99
CA GLN A 651 51.10 15.84 -5.79
C GLN A 651 51.10 14.98 -4.52
N ARG A 652 50.24 13.97 -4.42
CA ARG A 652 50.20 13.08 -3.25
C ARG A 652 51.46 12.22 -3.07
N LYS A 653 52.15 11.86 -4.15
CA LYS A 653 53.46 11.18 -4.11
C LYS A 653 54.54 12.07 -3.49
N VAL A 654 54.51 13.37 -3.81
CA VAL A 654 55.41 14.38 -3.21
C VAL A 654 55.05 14.61 -1.74
N GLU A 655 53.78 14.89 -1.42
CA GLU A 655 53.28 15.05 -0.03
C GLU A 655 53.70 13.84 0.85
N PHE A 656 53.52 12.62 0.32
CA PHE A 656 53.93 11.39 0.99
C PHE A 656 55.44 11.29 1.29
N LEU A 657 56.28 11.64 0.31
CA LEU A 657 57.73 11.54 0.44
C LEU A 657 58.33 12.67 1.29
N GLU A 658 57.64 13.81 1.40
CA GLU A 658 58.00 14.91 2.32
C GLU A 658 57.65 14.54 3.78
N ASP A 659 56.49 13.93 4.03
CA ASP A 659 56.04 13.54 5.37
C ASP A 659 56.73 12.25 5.91
N PHE A 660 56.99 11.26 5.04
CA PHE A 660 57.37 9.89 5.45
C PHE A 660 58.55 9.27 4.68
N GLY A 661 59.13 9.95 3.69
CA GLY A 661 60.10 9.35 2.77
C GLY A 661 61.44 8.99 3.42
N SER A 662 61.98 7.82 3.08
CA SER A 662 63.30 7.37 3.59
C SER A 662 64.49 7.82 2.74
N ASP A 663 64.26 8.27 1.49
CA ASP A 663 65.30 8.77 0.58
C ASP A 663 64.93 10.13 -0.05
N ILE A 664 65.76 11.14 0.24
CA ILE A 664 65.66 12.50 -0.34
C ILE A 664 65.76 12.50 -1.87
N ASN A 665 66.47 11.54 -2.49
CA ASN A 665 66.59 11.47 -3.94
C ASN A 665 65.26 11.04 -4.59
N ALA A 666 64.47 10.20 -3.92
CA ALA A 666 63.13 9.83 -4.36
C ALA A 666 62.17 11.03 -4.32
N LEU A 667 62.25 11.87 -3.27
CA LEU A 667 61.47 13.11 -3.15
C LEU A 667 61.83 14.10 -4.29
N VAL A 668 63.11 14.32 -4.56
CA VAL A 668 63.56 15.19 -5.67
C VAL A 668 63.05 14.67 -7.01
N ALA A 669 63.14 13.37 -7.28
CA ALA A 669 62.62 12.76 -8.51
C ALA A 669 61.08 12.92 -8.64
N ALA A 670 60.34 12.82 -7.53
CA ALA A 670 58.89 13.04 -7.50
C ALA A 670 58.52 14.51 -7.80
N TYR A 671 59.28 15.49 -7.28
CA TYR A 671 59.11 16.90 -7.63
C TYR A 671 59.39 17.18 -9.12
N GLU A 672 60.41 16.56 -9.72
CA GLU A 672 60.69 16.69 -11.15
C GLU A 672 59.56 16.09 -12.01
N GLU A 673 59.05 14.92 -11.64
CA GLU A 673 57.91 14.26 -12.28
C GLU A 673 56.63 15.12 -12.19
N GLN A 674 56.33 15.67 -11.01
CA GLN A 674 55.20 16.57 -10.79
C GLN A 674 55.33 17.83 -11.66
N GLN A 675 56.49 18.49 -11.66
CA GLN A 675 56.73 19.69 -12.49
C GLN A 675 56.57 19.40 -13.99
N LYS A 676 56.99 18.22 -14.46
CA LYS A 676 56.80 17.82 -15.85
C LYS A 676 55.32 17.70 -16.19
N LEU A 677 54.53 17.00 -15.36
CA LEU A 677 53.08 16.86 -15.54
C LEU A 677 52.33 18.21 -15.44
N GLN A 678 52.78 19.13 -14.59
CA GLN A 678 52.27 20.51 -14.54
C GLN A 678 52.50 21.25 -15.87
N LYS A 679 53.73 21.23 -16.39
CA LYS A 679 54.10 21.89 -17.66
C LYS A 679 53.34 21.29 -18.85
N GLU A 680 53.14 19.98 -18.87
CA GLU A 680 52.28 19.30 -19.85
C GLU A 680 50.81 19.76 -19.76
N ASN A 681 50.25 19.85 -18.54
CA ASN A 681 48.88 20.30 -18.30
C ASN A 681 48.67 21.76 -18.72
N GLU A 682 49.57 22.68 -18.33
CA GLU A 682 49.54 24.07 -18.79
C GLU A 682 49.62 24.18 -20.31
N SER A 683 50.51 23.41 -20.96
CA SER A 683 50.64 23.43 -22.42
C SER A 683 49.37 22.94 -23.11
N THR A 684 48.61 22.05 -22.46
CA THR A 684 47.35 21.50 -22.96
C THR A 684 46.21 22.52 -22.79
N LYS A 685 46.13 23.20 -21.64
CA LYS A 685 45.18 24.30 -21.40
C LYS A 685 45.41 25.46 -22.38
N ARG A 686 46.65 25.93 -22.53
CA ARG A 686 47.02 26.99 -23.50
C ARG A 686 46.73 26.60 -24.95
N LYS A 687 46.77 25.31 -25.32
CA LYS A 687 46.34 24.85 -26.66
C LYS A 687 44.82 24.87 -26.82
N ALA A 688 44.06 24.49 -25.78
CA ALA A 688 42.60 24.54 -25.81
C ALA A 688 42.06 25.98 -25.87
N GLU A 689 42.70 26.94 -25.19
CA GLU A 689 42.32 28.36 -25.18
C GLU A 689 42.56 29.05 -26.54
N ASN A 690 43.55 28.59 -27.31
CA ASN A 690 43.86 29.10 -28.65
C ASN A 690 43.10 28.38 -29.79
N GLY A 691 42.28 27.37 -29.47
CA GLY A 691 41.39 26.68 -30.42
C GLY A 691 39.95 27.15 -30.26
N TYR A 692 39.20 27.24 -31.35
CA TYR A 692 37.81 27.74 -31.33
C TYR A 692 36.78 26.70 -30.83
N ASP A 693 37.13 25.93 -29.79
CA ASP A 693 36.38 24.74 -29.35
C ASP A 693 35.73 24.88 -27.97
N ARG A 694 35.01 26.00 -27.80
CA ARG A 694 34.13 26.26 -26.65
C ARG A 694 33.00 25.21 -26.51
N TRP A 695 32.84 24.32 -27.51
CA TRP A 695 31.84 23.27 -27.55
C TRP A 695 32.27 22.02 -26.76
N LEU A 696 33.55 21.60 -26.88
CA LEU A 696 34.07 20.41 -26.17
C LEU A 696 34.13 20.59 -24.64
N MET A 697 34.46 21.78 -24.12
CA MET A 697 34.45 22.03 -22.67
C MET A 697 33.06 21.80 -22.05
N LYS A 698 32.00 22.21 -22.75
CA LYS A 698 30.61 21.98 -22.31
C LYS A 698 30.25 20.50 -22.25
N ARG A 699 30.77 19.70 -23.19
CA ARG A 699 30.58 18.24 -23.22
C ARG A 699 31.36 17.51 -22.11
N SER A 700 32.50 18.05 -21.69
CA SER A 700 33.26 17.52 -20.53
C SER A 700 32.45 17.64 -19.23
N GLN A 701 31.85 18.81 -18.96
CA GLN A 701 30.91 18.98 -17.84
C GLN A 701 29.69 18.04 -17.94
N GLN A 702 29.24 17.72 -19.16
CA GLN A 702 28.10 16.84 -19.38
C GLN A 702 28.41 15.35 -19.13
N TYR A 703 29.65 14.89 -19.37
CA TYR A 703 30.07 13.52 -19.02
C TYR A 703 30.23 13.30 -17.50
N GLY A 704 30.42 14.37 -16.71
CA GLY A 704 30.38 14.29 -15.25
C GLY A 704 29.02 13.84 -14.68
N GLY A 705 27.91 14.07 -15.39
CA GLY A 705 26.56 13.75 -14.93
C GLY A 705 26.18 12.27 -15.02
N TRP A 706 26.62 11.55 -16.06
CA TRP A 706 26.16 10.16 -16.27
C TRP A 706 26.77 9.16 -15.27
N GLY A 707 28.00 9.42 -14.80
CA GLY A 707 28.61 8.69 -13.68
C GLY A 707 28.12 9.13 -12.30
N GLN A 708 27.40 10.24 -12.19
CA GLN A 708 26.86 10.73 -10.91
C GLN A 708 25.65 9.91 -10.45
N ASN A 709 24.83 9.34 -11.33
CA ASN A 709 23.55 8.70 -10.94
C ASN A 709 23.70 7.65 -9.83
N SER A 710 24.58 6.65 -9.97
CA SER A 710 24.73 5.58 -8.95
C SER A 710 25.32 6.03 -7.61
N TRP A 711 26.13 7.09 -7.58
CA TRP A 711 26.68 7.64 -6.32
C TRP A 711 25.79 8.74 -5.72
N GLY A 712 25.15 9.54 -6.56
CA GLY A 712 24.23 10.61 -6.19
C GLY A 712 22.95 10.05 -5.59
N GLN A 713 22.33 9.05 -6.23
CA GLN A 713 21.22 8.30 -5.63
C GLN A 713 21.64 7.70 -4.29
N TYR A 714 22.78 7.00 -4.23
CA TYR A 714 23.25 6.40 -2.97
C TYR A 714 23.43 7.44 -1.84
N ASN A 715 24.01 8.60 -2.12
CA ASN A 715 24.16 9.66 -1.12
C ASN A 715 22.83 10.32 -0.75
N GLN A 716 21.91 10.51 -1.70
CA GLN A 716 20.58 11.07 -1.45
C GLN A 716 19.72 10.12 -0.60
N TYR A 717 19.82 8.80 -0.81
CA TYR A 717 19.18 7.78 0.02
C TYR A 717 19.90 7.53 1.35
N ALA A 718 21.21 7.80 1.46
CA ALA A 718 21.91 7.80 2.75
C ALA A 718 21.35 8.86 3.72
N GLN A 719 20.78 9.95 3.18
CA GLN A 719 20.09 10.98 3.97
C GLN A 719 18.73 10.49 4.51
N TYR A 720 17.96 9.73 3.73
CA TYR A 720 16.76 9.03 4.22
C TYR A 720 17.08 8.01 5.33
N ASN A 721 18.29 7.44 5.29
CA ASN A 721 18.78 6.49 6.29
C ASN A 721 19.08 7.13 7.67
N GLN A 722 18.88 8.45 7.84
CA GLN A 722 18.91 9.12 9.16
C GLN A 722 17.60 8.94 9.96
N TYR A 723 16.50 8.51 9.34
CA TYR A 723 15.20 8.37 10.01
C TYR A 723 14.99 7.07 10.78
N TYR A 724 15.87 6.07 10.61
CA TYR A 724 15.83 4.81 11.36
C TYR A 724 17.25 4.54 11.90
N PRO A 725 17.51 4.75 13.20
CA PRO A 725 18.78 4.35 13.82
C PRO A 725 18.94 2.82 13.81
N PRO A 726 20.17 2.29 13.96
CA PRO A 726 20.35 0.84 14.15
C PRO A 726 19.62 0.38 15.44
N PRO A 727 19.15 -0.88 15.49
CA PRO A 727 18.57 -1.44 16.71
C PRO A 727 19.58 -1.40 17.85
N SER A 728 19.09 -1.21 19.07
CA SER A 728 19.89 -1.25 20.30
C SER A 728 20.50 -2.64 20.49
N THR A 729 21.83 -2.68 20.66
CA THR A 729 22.66 -3.88 20.90
C THR A 729 22.44 -4.47 22.29
#